data_AF-A0A7W8QP97-F1
#
_entry.id   AF-A0A7W8QP97-F1
#
_cell.length_a   1.000
_cell.length_b   1.000
_cell.length_c   1.000
_cell.angle_alpha   90.00
_cell.angle_beta   90.00
_cell.angle_gamma   90.00
#
_symmetry.space_group_name_H-M   'P 1'
#
loop_
_entity.id
_entity.type
_entity.pdbx_description
1 polymer ?
#
loop_
_entity_poly.entity_id
_entity_poly.type
_entity_poly.pdbx_seq_one_letter_code
_entity_poly.pdbx_strand_id
1 'polypeptide(L)'
;MTTAEETAGDPGEEGGSGPDWTVRTVLGRLARSPLDGEARQWVLACLHGEEALEGLRRGEPAPDPAGLLRGAEERPAHRDPGRQGYLSRIEVQGFRGIGRPAELRLRPGPGLTVVVGRNGSGKSSFAEAAEAALTGRNMRWDAMPAGWRDGWRNLHYTERTEVSVDIVHAGDPAPTRVTRYWAGDSVRSARGRVIAPDGTDGPLRSLGWGPDLERYRPFLSYDELGRAVNGRAAELYDTITALLGLTGMTEAERALAKACARLAKLRDRPRNDLDHLIARLRESGDHRAARALEVLGSGELDLDRLAAIAADDGPADPAAERVLRRLRRLAVPERALLTDVVNELRGAAMELAMAAGTKGDRARGTVLLLRQALEHHERHPAETDCPACGTGGALGGEWARRARAEIARLEPVAESASAAYRRVEAARDQARFLMAPRPSWLPEESELGRIWTEWAAGAEIADPVQLAEHIEGTGRRLRSAALAARKEAGRRLDAPDDGWSALAEMLAAWVEDAHAAVAARERLDAAEQALEWFSGLAKEVRDERLGPLAAQTEHVWHRLRQERRIDLESLRLVGRGARRRVEVDVAVDGAEAEQNAPGLLSQGEFQALALSICLPRTLAAGNPFGFLVLDDPVQAMDTETVEGLAGVLAEVGAHRQIIVFTHDTRLPEALHRLGLPADVRGIERDATSNVRVADPAA
;
A
#
# COMPACT_ATOMS: atom_id res chain seq x y z
N MET A 1 -1.30 48.68 58.63
CA MET A 1 -2.00 49.29 57.48
C MET A 1 -0.97 49.39 56.36
N THR A 2 -0.85 48.30 55.56
CA THR A 2 -1.45 48.13 54.21
C THR A 2 -0.68 48.95 53.18
N THR A 3 -0.04 48.40 52.14
CA THR A 3 -0.23 47.14 51.39
C THR A 3 1.07 46.79 50.65
N ALA A 4 1.47 45.51 50.67
CA ALA A 4 2.42 44.92 49.75
C ALA A 4 1.63 44.17 48.67
N GLU A 5 1.93 44.45 47.40
CA GLU A 5 1.36 43.75 46.25
C GLU A 5 2.07 42.39 46.06
N GLU A 6 1.28 41.32 46.18
CA GLU A 6 1.64 39.96 45.79
C GLU A 6 1.64 39.86 44.26
N THR A 7 2.83 39.73 43.67
CA THR A 7 2.98 39.18 42.32
C THR A 7 2.76 37.67 42.39
N ALA A 8 1.65 37.22 41.82
CA ALA A 8 1.31 35.80 41.67
C ALA A 8 2.43 35.05 40.91
N GLY A 9 3.04 34.08 41.60
CA GLY A 9 4.00 33.16 41.01
C GLY A 9 3.31 32.17 40.07
N ASP A 10 3.93 31.96 38.92
CA ASP A 10 3.59 30.96 37.92
C ASP A 10 3.70 29.54 38.53
N PRO A 11 2.65 28.71 38.47
CA PRO A 11 2.68 27.39 39.11
C PRO A 11 3.50 26.41 38.28
N GLY A 12 4.72 26.14 38.75
CA GLY A 12 5.43 24.87 38.63
C GLY A 12 5.54 24.24 37.24
N GLU A 13 6.62 24.53 36.53
CA GLU A 13 7.11 23.69 35.43
C GLU A 13 7.47 22.29 35.93
N GLU A 14 6.51 21.38 35.91
CA GLU A 14 6.74 19.95 36.13
C GLU A 14 7.59 19.38 34.98
N GLY A 15 8.82 18.99 35.31
CA GLY A 15 9.82 18.41 34.41
C GLY A 15 9.51 17.00 33.88
N GLY A 16 8.26 16.69 33.55
CA GLY A 16 7.87 15.44 32.89
C GLY A 16 8.13 15.55 31.39
N SER A 17 9.11 14.82 30.86
CA SER A 17 9.46 14.84 29.44
C SER A 17 9.17 13.49 28.81
N GLY A 18 7.88 13.17 28.76
CA GLY A 18 7.31 11.96 28.19
C GLY A 18 6.22 12.25 27.13
N PRO A 19 5.59 11.19 26.59
CA PRO A 19 4.48 11.29 25.62
C PRO A 19 3.36 12.23 26.10
N ASP A 20 3.12 12.24 27.41
CA ASP A 20 2.05 13.01 28.08
C ASP A 20 2.28 14.52 28.02
N TRP A 21 3.56 14.94 28.05
CA TRP A 21 3.92 16.35 27.88
C TRP A 21 3.73 16.82 26.44
N THR A 22 4.06 15.96 25.47
CA THR A 22 3.86 16.27 24.05
C THR A 22 2.38 16.53 23.79
N VAL A 23 1.51 15.64 24.29
CA VAL A 23 0.06 15.77 24.19
C VAL A 23 -0.43 17.06 24.85
N ARG A 24 -0.04 17.34 26.10
CA ARG A 24 -0.47 18.57 26.81
C ARG A 24 -0.02 19.85 26.10
N THR A 25 1.23 19.90 25.64
CA THR A 25 1.80 21.07 24.96
C THR A 25 1.12 21.33 23.63
N VAL A 26 0.94 20.28 22.82
CA VAL A 26 0.27 20.42 21.52
C VAL A 26 -1.19 20.80 21.71
N LEU A 27 -1.93 20.19 22.64
CA LEU A 27 -3.34 20.54 22.91
C LEU A 27 -3.49 22.00 23.37
N GLY A 28 -2.62 22.48 24.26
CA GLY A 28 -2.64 23.86 24.74
C GLY A 28 -2.32 24.91 23.66
N ARG A 29 -1.48 24.55 22.68
CA ARG A 29 -1.18 25.40 21.51
C ARG A 29 -2.27 25.28 20.44
N LEU A 30 -2.85 24.09 20.25
CA LEU A 30 -3.95 23.82 19.32
C LEU A 30 -5.22 24.59 19.69
N ALA A 31 -5.54 24.73 20.98
CA ALA A 31 -6.69 25.50 21.45
C ALA A 31 -6.67 26.97 21.03
N ARG A 32 -5.47 27.52 20.76
CA ARG A 32 -5.24 28.91 20.34
C ARG A 32 -4.90 29.03 18.85
N SER A 33 -4.97 27.94 18.09
CA SER A 33 -4.55 27.93 16.69
C SER A 33 -5.63 28.49 15.74
N PRO A 34 -5.22 29.07 14.61
CA PRO A 34 -6.15 29.53 13.56
C PRO A 34 -6.69 28.39 12.68
N LEU A 35 -6.36 27.12 12.98
CA LEU A 35 -6.82 25.97 12.20
C LEU A 35 -8.34 25.84 12.25
N ASP A 36 -8.93 25.43 11.12
CA ASP A 36 -10.34 25.09 11.02
C ASP A 36 -10.68 23.78 11.76
N GLY A 37 -11.97 23.43 11.79
CA GLY A 37 -12.45 22.24 12.52
C GLY A 37 -11.87 20.93 11.98
N GLU A 38 -11.71 20.81 10.66
CA GLU A 38 -11.23 19.58 10.01
C GLU A 38 -9.72 19.39 10.18
N ALA A 39 -8.92 20.45 9.99
CA ALA A 39 -7.47 20.41 10.25
C ALA A 39 -7.17 20.14 11.73
N ARG A 40 -7.97 20.67 12.66
CA ARG A 40 -7.85 20.34 14.09
C ARG A 40 -8.06 18.85 14.37
N GLN A 41 -9.01 18.21 13.70
CA GLN A 41 -9.23 16.77 13.84
C GLN A 41 -8.00 15.95 13.43
N TRP A 42 -7.33 16.33 12.34
CA TRP A 42 -6.08 15.69 11.92
C TRP A 42 -4.96 15.81 12.95
N VAL A 43 -4.83 16.95 13.62
CA VAL A 43 -3.87 17.11 14.74
C VAL A 43 -4.23 16.20 15.91
N LEU A 44 -5.51 16.11 16.28
CA LEU A 44 -5.96 15.25 17.39
C LEU A 44 -5.73 13.77 17.11
N ALA A 45 -6.06 13.31 15.91
CA ALA A 45 -5.81 11.93 15.49
C ALA A 45 -4.30 11.62 15.45
N CYS A 46 -3.49 12.58 15.02
CA CYS A 46 -2.03 12.48 15.02
C CYS A 46 -1.47 12.20 16.43
N LEU A 47 -1.99 12.89 17.44
CA LEU A 47 -1.60 12.68 18.85
C LEU A 47 -2.07 11.33 19.42
N HIS A 48 -3.16 10.78 18.88
CA HIS A 48 -3.69 9.48 19.32
C HIS A 48 -2.95 8.30 18.69
N GLY A 49 -2.43 8.46 17.47
CA GLY A 49 -1.59 7.47 16.79
C GLY A 49 -2.07 7.10 15.39
N GLU A 50 -1.35 6.18 14.74
CA GLU A 50 -1.58 5.83 13.33
C GLU A 50 -3.00 5.29 13.06
N GLU A 51 -3.62 4.59 14.02
CA GLU A 51 -4.97 4.03 13.85
C GLU A 51 -6.04 5.13 13.71
N ALA A 52 -5.95 6.18 14.54
CA ALA A 52 -6.86 7.32 14.48
C ALA A 52 -6.69 8.13 13.19
N LEU A 53 -5.44 8.31 12.72
CA LEU A 53 -5.15 8.94 11.42
C LEU A 53 -5.77 8.14 10.26
N GLU A 54 -5.68 6.81 10.33
CA GLU A 54 -6.27 5.93 9.33
C GLU A 54 -7.81 5.92 9.38
N GLY A 55 -8.39 6.10 10.57
CA GLY A 55 -9.83 6.31 10.77
C GLY A 55 -10.32 7.60 10.11
N LEU A 56 -9.67 8.74 10.36
CA LEU A 56 -10.01 10.01 9.69
C LEU A 56 -9.89 9.92 8.18
N ARG A 57 -8.86 9.20 7.68
CA ARG A 57 -8.72 8.93 6.24
C ARG A 57 -9.92 8.19 5.67
N ARG A 58 -10.54 7.28 6.45
CA ARG A 58 -11.78 6.56 6.10
C ARG A 58 -13.06 7.38 6.33
N GLY A 59 -12.95 8.56 6.93
CA GLY A 59 -14.10 9.42 7.27
C GLY A 59 -14.69 9.18 8.65
N GLU A 60 -13.99 8.45 9.53
CA GLU A 60 -14.37 8.30 10.93
C GLU A 60 -14.02 9.57 11.72
N PRO A 61 -14.80 9.95 12.74
CA PRO A 61 -14.51 11.15 13.53
C PRO A 61 -13.21 10.99 14.33
N ALA A 62 -12.52 12.11 14.55
CA ALA A 62 -11.34 12.12 15.41
C ALA A 62 -11.69 11.74 16.87
N PRO A 63 -10.76 11.10 17.60
CA PRO A 63 -10.92 10.81 19.02
C PRO A 63 -11.14 12.07 19.88
N ASP A 64 -11.87 11.91 20.99
CA ASP A 64 -12.11 13.01 21.94
C ASP A 64 -10.80 13.45 22.62
N PRO A 65 -10.46 14.76 22.60
CA PRO A 65 -9.30 15.30 23.30
C PRO A 65 -9.27 14.97 24.81
N ALA A 66 -10.43 14.79 25.46
CA ALA A 66 -10.46 14.39 26.88
C ALA A 66 -9.97 12.95 27.12
N GLY A 67 -10.07 12.07 26.11
CA GLY A 67 -9.53 10.70 26.17
C GLY A 67 -8.00 10.66 26.11
N LEU A 68 -7.40 11.57 25.33
CA LEU A 68 -5.94 11.72 25.24
C LEU A 68 -5.29 12.11 26.57
N LEU A 69 -5.94 13.00 27.33
CA LEU A 69 -5.45 13.44 28.64
C LEU A 69 -5.57 12.35 29.72
N ARG A 70 -6.64 11.55 29.71
CA ARG A 70 -6.81 10.44 30.68
C ARG A 70 -5.83 9.29 30.44
N GLY A 71 -5.61 8.90 29.18
CA GLY A 71 -4.64 7.85 28.85
C GLY A 71 -3.20 8.24 29.14
N ALA A 72 -2.91 9.55 29.13
CA ALA A 72 -1.65 10.12 29.58
C ALA A 72 -1.49 10.06 31.11
N GLU A 73 -2.57 10.21 31.88
CA GLU A 73 -2.57 10.18 33.35
C GLU A 73 -2.50 8.75 33.93
N GLU A 74 -2.95 7.72 33.20
CA GLU A 74 -2.99 6.32 33.65
C GLU A 74 -1.68 5.54 33.48
N ARG A 75 -0.68 6.09 32.78
CA ARG A 75 0.65 5.46 32.68
C ARG A 75 1.37 5.55 34.02
N PRO A 76 2.05 4.48 34.48
CA PRO A 76 2.58 4.40 35.84
C PRO A 76 3.42 5.63 36.13
N ALA A 77 2.97 6.36 37.17
CA ALA A 77 3.54 7.60 37.63
C ALA A 77 5.08 7.53 37.66
N HIS A 78 5.67 8.58 37.11
CA HIS A 78 7.10 8.87 37.16
C HIS A 78 7.71 8.42 38.50
N ARG A 79 8.80 7.67 38.39
CA ARG A 79 9.76 7.54 39.50
C ARG A 79 10.12 8.93 39.97
N ASP A 80 10.27 9.08 41.29
CA ASP A 80 10.69 10.32 41.92
C ASP A 80 11.89 10.92 41.15
N PRO A 81 11.68 12.01 40.38
CA PRO A 81 12.70 12.61 39.52
C PRO A 81 13.94 13.06 40.30
N GLY A 82 13.85 13.15 41.63
CA GLY A 82 14.97 13.47 42.52
C GLY A 82 15.84 12.28 42.94
N ARG A 83 15.40 11.03 42.71
CA ARG A 83 16.08 9.85 43.26
C ARG A 83 17.12 9.27 42.29
N GLN A 84 18.27 9.93 42.21
CA GLN A 84 19.39 9.51 41.37
C GLN A 84 20.05 8.22 41.89
N GLY A 85 20.40 7.32 40.98
CA GLY A 85 21.22 6.14 41.28
C GLY A 85 22.71 6.40 41.05
N TYR A 86 23.57 5.98 41.98
CA TYR A 86 25.03 6.09 41.88
C TYR A 86 25.69 4.70 41.85
N LEU A 87 26.77 4.54 41.09
CA LEU A 87 27.53 3.29 41.06
C LEU A 87 28.38 3.14 42.32
N SER A 88 28.28 2.00 43.00
CA SER A 88 29.12 1.69 44.16
C SER A 88 30.13 0.58 43.87
N ARG A 89 29.83 -0.32 42.94
CA ARG A 89 30.68 -1.47 42.60
C ARG A 89 30.53 -1.84 41.13
N ILE A 90 31.64 -2.19 40.49
CA ILE A 90 31.67 -2.88 39.19
C ILE A 90 32.48 -4.16 39.38
N GLU A 91 31.89 -5.31 39.09
CA GLU A 91 32.51 -6.62 39.21
C GLU A 91 32.51 -7.33 37.86
N VAL A 92 33.67 -7.86 37.48
CA VAL A 92 33.89 -8.42 36.14
C VAL A 92 34.65 -9.74 36.24
N GLN A 93 34.17 -10.76 35.54
CA GLN A 93 34.86 -12.05 35.42
C GLN A 93 34.62 -12.66 34.03
N GLY A 94 35.63 -13.33 33.49
CA GLY A 94 35.59 -14.04 32.21
C GLY A 94 35.22 -13.15 31.02
N PHE A 95 35.40 -11.84 31.14
CA PHE A 95 34.93 -10.82 30.20
C PHE A 95 36.09 -10.00 29.66
N ARG A 96 36.25 -9.99 28.33
CA ARG A 96 37.26 -9.19 27.61
C ARG A 96 38.67 -9.41 28.18
N GLY A 97 39.34 -8.35 28.63
CA GLY A 97 40.68 -8.42 29.19
C GLY A 97 40.75 -8.98 30.62
N ILE A 98 39.61 -9.25 31.26
CA ILE A 98 39.53 -9.64 32.67
C ILE A 98 39.18 -11.14 32.78
N GLY A 99 40.09 -11.91 33.39
CA GLY A 99 39.97 -13.35 33.60
C GLY A 99 39.25 -13.68 34.89
N ARG A 100 40.01 -13.86 35.98
CA ARG A 100 39.46 -14.11 37.32
C ARG A 100 38.63 -12.92 37.83
N PRO A 101 37.74 -13.12 38.83
CA PRO A 101 36.91 -12.05 39.37
C PRO A 101 37.74 -10.85 39.82
N ALA A 102 37.44 -9.70 39.24
CA ALA A 102 38.03 -8.41 39.58
C ALA A 102 36.93 -7.41 39.94
N GLU A 103 37.22 -6.58 40.95
CA GLU A 103 36.28 -5.63 41.52
C GLU A 103 36.86 -4.21 41.49
N LEU A 104 36.00 -3.25 41.12
CA LEU A 104 36.23 -1.82 41.26
C LEU A 104 35.18 -1.25 42.22
N ARG A 105 35.61 -0.82 43.40
CA ARG A 105 34.75 -0.12 44.39
C ARG A 105 34.75 1.37 44.14
N LEU A 106 33.60 2.01 44.11
CA LEU A 106 33.43 3.43 43.85
C LEU A 106 32.74 4.10 45.03
N ARG A 107 33.09 5.36 45.33
CA ARG A 107 32.37 6.15 46.33
C ARG A 107 31.03 6.58 45.71
N PRO A 108 29.87 6.16 46.24
CA PRO A 108 28.58 6.56 45.69
C PRO A 108 28.31 8.03 45.99
N GLY A 109 27.88 8.79 44.99
CA GLY A 109 27.59 10.23 45.11
C GLY A 109 28.46 11.10 44.20
N PRO A 110 28.22 12.42 44.18
CA PRO A 110 28.99 13.36 43.38
C PRO A 110 30.49 13.30 43.69
N GLY A 111 31.29 13.33 42.64
CA GLY A 111 32.75 13.36 42.71
C GLY A 111 33.40 12.87 41.43
N LEU A 112 34.69 13.15 41.26
CA LEU A 112 35.49 12.68 40.13
C LEU A 112 36.42 11.53 40.57
N THR A 113 36.31 10.38 39.90
CA THR A 113 37.22 9.24 40.04
C THR A 113 37.93 8.99 38.71
N VAL A 114 39.27 8.92 38.72
CA VAL A 114 40.09 8.67 37.52
C VAL A 114 40.89 7.39 37.69
N VAL A 115 40.60 6.38 36.87
CA VAL A 115 41.29 5.10 36.84
C VAL A 115 42.33 5.09 35.70
N VAL A 116 43.60 5.04 36.08
CA VAL A 116 44.75 5.22 35.19
C VAL A 116 45.56 3.94 35.09
N GLY A 117 45.94 3.54 33.87
CA GLY A 117 46.82 2.40 33.67
C GLY A 117 47.24 2.22 32.22
N ARG A 118 48.23 1.35 31.98
CA ARG A 118 48.78 1.11 30.62
C ARG A 118 47.73 0.54 29.66
N ASN A 119 47.95 0.69 28.34
CA ASN A 119 47.09 0.07 27.35
C ASN A 119 46.99 -1.44 27.54
N GLY A 120 45.76 -1.97 27.48
CA GLY A 120 45.48 -3.39 27.74
C GLY A 120 45.37 -3.79 29.22
N SER A 121 45.35 -2.85 30.18
CA SER A 121 45.24 -3.13 31.63
C SER A 121 43.83 -3.51 32.13
N GLY A 122 42.81 -3.53 31.28
CA GLY A 122 41.42 -3.85 31.66
C GLY A 122 40.51 -2.65 31.92
N LYS A 123 40.98 -1.42 31.73
CA LYS A 123 40.21 -0.16 31.81
C LYS A 123 38.89 -0.19 31.02
N SER A 124 38.99 -0.28 29.69
CA SER A 124 37.83 -0.39 28.81
C SER A 124 36.99 -1.63 29.12
N SER A 125 37.58 -2.70 29.67
CA SER A 125 36.81 -3.88 30.08
C SER A 125 35.89 -3.59 31.27
N PHE A 126 36.29 -2.74 32.23
CA PHE A 126 35.40 -2.28 33.30
C PHE A 126 34.30 -1.34 32.80
N ALA A 127 34.65 -0.38 31.94
CA ALA A 127 33.67 0.55 31.34
C ALA A 127 32.62 -0.20 30.50
N GLU A 128 33.08 -1.05 29.58
CA GLU A 128 32.25 -1.90 28.73
C GLU A 128 31.39 -2.88 29.56
N ALA A 129 31.91 -3.39 30.69
CA ALA A 129 31.17 -4.26 31.58
C ALA A 129 30.01 -3.55 32.28
N ALA A 130 30.23 -2.32 32.74
CA ALA A 130 29.18 -1.50 33.35
C ALA A 130 28.08 -1.14 32.34
N GLU A 131 28.46 -0.76 31.11
CA GLU A 131 27.50 -0.51 30.02
C GLU A 131 26.70 -1.77 29.69
N ALA A 132 27.37 -2.91 29.52
CA ALA A 132 26.72 -4.17 29.19
C ALA A 132 25.77 -4.64 30.29
N ALA A 133 26.12 -4.44 31.56
CA ALA A 133 25.25 -4.79 32.69
C ALA A 133 23.91 -4.06 32.62
N LEU A 134 23.90 -2.75 32.31
CA LEU A 134 22.69 -1.92 32.34
C LEU A 134 21.90 -1.89 31.03
N THR A 135 22.58 -1.70 29.90
CA THR A 135 21.90 -1.54 28.60
C THR A 135 21.57 -2.86 27.95
N GLY A 136 22.34 -3.90 28.30
CA GLY A 136 22.30 -5.18 27.65
C GLY A 136 22.78 -5.23 26.21
N ARG A 137 23.39 -4.14 25.75
CA ARG A 137 24.12 -4.03 24.51
C ARG A 137 25.54 -3.57 24.83
N ASN A 138 26.41 -3.61 23.84
CA ASN A 138 27.69 -2.91 23.86
C ASN A 138 27.88 -2.37 22.45
N MET A 139 28.03 -1.06 22.32
CA MET A 139 28.01 -0.38 21.02
C MET A 139 29.14 -0.79 20.07
N ARG A 140 30.23 -1.33 20.61
CA ARG A 140 31.31 -1.90 19.82
C ARG A 140 30.86 -3.19 19.11
N TRP A 141 29.98 -3.98 19.70
CA TRP A 141 29.57 -5.28 19.14
C TRP A 141 28.50 -5.15 18.04
N ASP A 142 27.60 -4.18 18.17
CA ASP A 142 26.50 -3.98 17.22
C ASP A 142 26.99 -3.55 15.82
N ALA A 143 28.20 -2.98 15.73
CA ALA A 143 28.78 -2.46 14.50
C ALA A 143 29.95 -3.29 13.93
N MET A 144 30.36 -4.37 14.59
CA MET A 144 31.51 -5.17 14.15
C MET A 144 31.10 -6.34 13.22
N PRO A 145 31.89 -6.62 12.15
CA PRO A 145 31.71 -7.80 11.31
C PRO A 145 31.75 -9.11 12.12
N ALA A 146 31.13 -10.17 11.61
CA ALA A 146 30.88 -11.41 12.36
C ALA A 146 32.14 -12.03 13.05
N GLY A 147 33.33 -11.91 12.45
CA GLY A 147 34.58 -12.46 13.01
C GLY A 147 35.19 -11.71 14.21
N TRP A 148 34.70 -10.51 14.54
CA TRP A 148 35.11 -9.76 15.74
C TRP A 148 34.20 -9.99 16.95
N ARG A 149 33.08 -10.73 16.75
CA ARG A 149 32.12 -11.07 17.81
C ARG A 149 32.59 -12.18 18.74
N ASP A 150 33.77 -12.74 18.53
CA ASP A 150 34.34 -13.82 19.36
C ASP A 150 35.28 -13.29 20.46
N GLY A 151 35.65 -12.00 20.42
CA GLY A 151 36.61 -11.38 21.35
C GLY A 151 36.01 -10.79 22.63
N TRP A 152 34.81 -11.20 23.06
CA TRP A 152 34.16 -10.73 24.29
C TRP A 152 34.38 -11.64 25.49
N ARG A 153 34.65 -12.94 25.27
CA ARG A 153 35.06 -13.85 26.33
C ARG A 153 36.56 -13.73 26.57
N ASN A 154 36.95 -13.81 27.85
CA ASN A 154 38.36 -13.86 28.19
C ASN A 154 38.97 -15.22 27.78
N LEU A 155 40.19 -15.19 27.23
CA LEU A 155 40.88 -16.40 26.78
C LEU A 155 41.49 -17.22 27.93
N HIS A 156 41.75 -16.59 29.07
CA HIS A 156 42.43 -17.19 30.23
C HIS A 156 41.46 -17.64 31.33
N TYR A 157 40.15 -17.36 31.18
CA TYR A 157 39.11 -17.75 32.12
C TYR A 157 37.80 -18.05 31.40
N THR A 158 37.46 -19.32 31.27
CA THR A 158 36.30 -19.82 30.50
C THR A 158 35.19 -20.42 31.37
N GLU A 159 35.38 -20.50 32.69
CA GLU A 159 34.43 -21.12 33.63
C GLU A 159 33.10 -20.35 33.72
N ARG A 160 33.19 -19.02 33.82
CA ARG A 160 32.02 -18.15 33.96
C ARG A 160 32.32 -16.77 33.39
N THR A 161 31.46 -16.28 32.49
CA THR A 161 31.50 -14.90 32.00
C THR A 161 30.32 -14.13 32.57
N GLU A 162 30.62 -13.16 33.42
CA GLU A 162 29.62 -12.38 34.14
C GLU A 162 30.14 -10.98 34.45
N VAL A 163 29.25 -10.01 34.36
CA VAL A 163 29.49 -8.62 34.74
C VAL A 163 28.37 -8.18 35.66
N SER A 164 28.71 -7.49 36.74
CA SER A 164 27.74 -6.97 37.70
C SER A 164 28.05 -5.53 38.07
N VAL A 165 26.99 -4.74 38.28
CA VAL A 165 27.09 -3.40 38.86
C VAL A 165 26.15 -3.29 40.05
N ASP A 166 26.61 -2.59 41.08
CA ASP A 166 25.79 -2.24 42.24
C ASP A 166 25.45 -0.76 42.17
N ILE A 167 24.16 -0.46 42.29
CA ILE A 167 23.61 0.89 42.25
C ILE A 167 22.98 1.23 43.58
N VAL A 168 23.36 2.37 44.14
CA VAL A 168 22.84 2.91 45.39
C VAL A 168 21.90 4.06 45.07
N HIS A 169 20.69 4.04 45.62
CA HIS A 169 19.80 5.20 45.66
C HIS A 169 19.73 5.74 47.09
N ALA A 170 19.58 7.05 47.22
CA ALA A 170 19.36 7.67 48.53
C ALA A 170 18.14 7.04 49.23
N GLY A 171 18.33 6.60 50.47
CA GLY A 171 17.28 6.01 51.31
C GLY A 171 17.04 4.50 51.14
N ASP A 172 17.71 3.81 50.21
CA ASP A 172 17.61 2.34 50.12
C ASP A 172 18.45 1.65 51.22
N PRO A 173 17.97 0.54 51.81
CA PRO A 173 18.71 -0.19 52.85
C PRO A 173 19.90 -1.00 52.30
N ALA A 174 19.92 -1.27 50.99
CA ALA A 174 20.95 -2.04 50.30
C ALA A 174 21.04 -1.61 48.83
N PRO A 175 22.18 -1.84 48.14
CA PRO A 175 22.29 -1.53 46.72
C PRO A 175 21.42 -2.47 45.86
N THR A 176 20.93 -1.95 44.74
CA THR A 176 20.36 -2.77 43.66
C THR A 176 21.51 -3.38 42.86
N ARG A 177 21.58 -4.71 42.78
CA ARG A 177 22.59 -5.42 41.99
C ARG A 177 22.04 -5.80 40.63
N VAL A 178 22.69 -5.33 39.57
CA VAL A 178 22.36 -5.67 38.18
C VAL A 178 23.46 -6.55 37.63
N THR A 179 23.11 -7.79 37.30
CA THR A 179 24.05 -8.80 36.81
C THR A 179 23.68 -9.20 35.39
N ARG A 180 24.68 -9.29 34.53
CA ARG A 180 24.58 -9.88 33.20
C ARG A 180 25.57 -11.02 33.06
N TYR A 181 25.06 -12.16 32.60
CA TYR A 181 25.85 -13.37 32.42
C TYR A 181 25.52 -14.02 31.07
N TRP A 182 26.46 -14.80 30.54
CA TRP A 182 26.31 -15.46 29.24
C TRP A 182 26.37 -16.97 29.40
N ALA A 183 25.30 -17.65 28.99
CA ALA A 183 25.16 -19.10 29.13
C ALA A 183 25.60 -19.89 27.89
N GLY A 184 25.81 -19.24 26.74
CA GLY A 184 26.19 -19.88 25.48
C GLY A 184 27.27 -19.11 24.73
N ASP A 185 27.81 -19.71 23.67
CA ASP A 185 29.02 -19.20 22.99
C ASP A 185 28.80 -17.92 22.18
N SER A 186 27.53 -17.60 21.90
CA SER A 186 27.18 -16.33 21.29
C SER A 186 27.06 -15.22 22.33
N VAL A 187 27.54 -14.03 21.98
CA VAL A 187 27.27 -12.79 22.74
C VAL A 187 25.76 -12.51 22.93
N ARG A 188 24.91 -13.06 22.06
CA ARG A 188 23.45 -12.97 22.14
C ARG A 188 22.83 -13.88 23.21
N SER A 189 23.60 -14.79 23.80
CA SER A 189 23.15 -15.64 24.91
C SER A 189 23.05 -14.89 26.25
N ALA A 190 23.33 -13.59 26.26
CA ALA A 190 23.27 -12.73 27.43
C ALA A 190 21.90 -12.83 28.12
N ARG A 191 21.93 -13.14 29.41
CA ARG A 191 20.79 -13.05 30.32
C ARG A 191 21.11 -12.00 31.36
N GLY A 192 20.09 -11.30 31.81
CA GLY A 192 20.24 -10.27 32.81
C GLY A 192 19.28 -10.46 33.97
N ARG A 193 19.79 -10.20 35.18
CA ARG A 193 19.16 -10.43 36.47
C ARG A 193 19.35 -9.18 37.34
N VAL A 194 18.33 -8.84 38.12
CA VAL A 194 18.31 -7.70 39.03
C VAL A 194 17.91 -8.21 40.40
N ILE A 195 18.72 -7.89 41.40
CA ILE A 195 18.40 -8.11 42.81
C ILE A 195 18.12 -6.74 43.41
N ALA A 196 16.87 -6.49 43.78
CA ALA A 196 16.41 -5.25 44.38
C ALA A 196 16.89 -5.12 45.85
N PRO A 197 16.80 -3.91 46.46
CA PRO A 197 17.27 -3.67 47.83
C PRO A 197 16.60 -4.56 48.90
N ASP A 198 15.38 -5.01 48.64
CA ASP A 198 14.60 -5.93 49.49
C ASP A 198 14.94 -7.42 49.27
N GLY A 199 15.87 -7.71 48.35
CA GLY A 199 16.24 -9.07 47.95
C GLY A 199 15.38 -9.67 46.85
N THR A 200 14.39 -8.94 46.32
CA THR A 200 13.53 -9.42 45.23
C THR A 200 14.35 -9.62 43.95
N ASP A 201 14.19 -10.79 43.33
CA ASP A 201 14.87 -11.17 42.09
C ASP A 201 13.96 -10.95 40.88
N GLY A 202 14.48 -10.28 39.86
CA GLY A 202 13.73 -9.96 38.66
C GLY A 202 14.58 -9.78 37.40
N PRO A 203 13.95 -9.68 36.23
CA PRO A 203 14.61 -9.39 34.96
C PRO A 203 14.95 -7.90 34.83
N LEU A 204 15.93 -7.50 34.01
CA LEU A 204 16.30 -6.08 33.80
C LEU A 204 15.14 -5.12 33.53
N ARG A 205 14.07 -5.58 32.85
CA ARG A 205 12.89 -4.74 32.59
C ARG A 205 12.21 -4.23 33.87
N SER A 206 12.41 -4.88 35.02
CA SER A 206 11.93 -4.40 36.32
C SER A 206 12.57 -3.06 36.71
N LEU A 207 13.78 -2.78 36.20
CA LEU A 207 14.44 -1.49 36.39
C LEU A 207 13.78 -0.37 35.61
N GLY A 208 12.85 -0.59 34.68
CA GLY A 208 12.11 0.48 33.99
C GLY A 208 12.96 1.52 33.23
N TRP A 209 14.28 1.40 33.21
CA TRP A 209 15.23 2.39 32.70
C TRP A 209 15.45 2.31 31.20
N GLY A 210 14.72 1.48 30.46
CA GLY A 210 14.95 1.30 29.02
C GLY A 210 14.96 2.64 28.26
N PRO A 211 13.87 3.42 28.30
CA PRO A 211 13.81 4.73 27.65
C PRO A 211 14.86 5.73 28.20
N ASP A 212 15.10 5.72 29.51
CA ASP A 212 16.05 6.63 30.15
C ASP A 212 17.51 6.33 29.76
N LEU A 213 17.89 5.05 29.65
CA LEU A 213 19.22 4.61 29.23
C LEU A 213 19.52 5.01 27.79
N GLU A 214 18.52 5.02 26.92
CA GLU A 214 18.65 5.52 25.55
C GLU A 214 18.72 7.06 25.52
N ARG A 215 17.91 7.72 26.36
CA ARG A 215 17.79 9.19 26.39
C ARG A 215 18.96 9.92 27.03
N TYR A 216 19.38 9.49 28.23
CA TYR A 216 20.41 10.17 29.02
C TYR A 216 21.78 9.52 28.85
N ARG A 217 21.80 8.21 28.65
CA ARG A 217 22.97 7.39 28.36
C ARG A 217 24.21 7.72 29.22
N PRO A 218 24.38 7.09 30.40
CA PRO A 218 25.45 7.41 31.35
C PRO A 218 26.82 6.78 30.99
N PHE A 219 27.06 6.51 29.71
CA PHE A 219 28.29 5.90 29.20
C PHE A 219 28.76 6.67 27.97
N LEU A 220 30.05 6.96 27.93
CA LEU A 220 30.67 7.68 26.84
C LEU A 220 32.03 7.06 26.52
N SER A 221 32.11 6.30 25.44
CA SER A 221 33.35 5.72 24.94
C SER A 221 33.98 6.56 23.81
N TYR A 222 35.29 6.39 23.57
CA TYR A 222 35.94 7.02 22.42
C TYR A 222 35.27 6.68 21.07
N ASP A 223 34.91 5.41 20.85
CA ASP A 223 34.22 4.98 19.62
C ASP A 223 32.86 5.67 19.44
N GLU A 224 32.18 6.02 20.54
CA GLU A 224 30.93 6.77 20.52
C GLU A 224 31.11 8.24 20.25
N LEU A 225 32.12 8.87 20.84
CA LEU A 225 32.46 10.25 20.55
C LEU A 225 32.81 10.41 19.07
N GLY A 226 33.54 9.44 18.50
CA GLY A 226 33.80 9.34 17.07
C GLY A 226 32.54 9.14 16.22
N ARG A 227 31.62 8.24 16.59
CA ARG A 227 30.38 7.95 15.82
C ARG A 227 29.29 8.99 15.96
N ALA A 228 29.16 9.62 17.12
CA ALA A 228 28.15 10.65 17.36
C ALA A 228 28.28 11.79 16.35
N VAL A 229 29.49 12.03 15.81
CA VAL A 229 29.73 13.14 14.90
C VAL A 229 30.24 12.70 13.51
N ASN A 230 30.97 11.57 13.36
CA ASN A 230 31.33 10.98 12.05
C ASN A 230 30.28 10.00 11.49
N GLY A 231 29.29 9.63 12.30
CA GLY A 231 28.18 8.78 11.88
C GLY A 231 27.25 9.48 10.89
N ARG A 232 26.13 8.83 10.55
CA ARG A 232 25.12 9.49 9.72
C ARG A 232 24.59 10.69 10.51
N ALA A 233 24.62 11.89 9.93
CA ALA A 233 24.21 13.13 10.60
C ALA A 233 22.82 13.09 11.29
N ALA A 234 21.96 12.14 10.90
CA ALA A 234 20.68 11.86 11.53
C ALA A 234 20.77 11.22 12.94
N GLU A 235 21.83 10.47 13.27
CA GLU A 235 21.95 9.76 14.56
C GLU A 235 22.17 10.73 15.72
N LEU A 236 23.00 11.76 15.53
CA LEU A 236 23.19 12.83 16.50
C LEU A 236 21.90 13.65 16.69
N TYR A 237 21.22 13.95 15.58
CA TYR A 237 19.93 14.63 15.60
C TYR A 237 18.92 13.85 16.44
N ASP A 238 18.80 12.54 16.22
CA ASP A 238 17.86 11.68 16.96
C ASP A 238 18.21 11.62 18.44
N THR A 239 19.50 11.57 18.75
CA THR A 239 20.01 11.53 20.14
C THR A 239 19.67 12.82 20.89
N ILE A 240 19.90 13.99 20.28
CA ILE A 240 19.54 15.28 20.88
C ILE A 240 18.00 15.39 20.98
N THR A 241 17.27 14.98 19.94
CA THR A 241 15.79 14.99 19.96
C THR A 241 15.23 14.13 21.09
N ALA A 242 15.81 12.95 21.33
CA ALA A 242 15.47 12.07 22.44
C ALA A 242 15.78 12.73 23.79
N LEU A 243 16.95 13.35 23.95
CA LEU A 243 17.31 14.10 25.14
C LEU A 243 16.30 15.20 25.46
N LEU A 244 15.88 15.96 24.44
CA LEU A 244 14.90 17.04 24.58
C LEU A 244 13.47 16.52 24.87
N GLY A 245 13.24 15.20 24.80
CA GLY A 245 11.91 14.59 24.99
C GLY A 245 10.96 14.83 23.82
N LEU A 246 11.49 15.07 22.62
CA LEU A 246 10.73 15.47 21.43
C LEU A 246 10.48 14.30 20.44
N THR A 247 10.76 13.07 20.86
CA THR A 247 10.57 11.86 20.04
C THR A 247 9.11 11.67 19.64
N GLY A 248 8.19 11.76 20.60
CA GLY A 248 6.75 11.65 20.34
C GLY A 248 6.25 12.69 19.33
N MET A 249 6.76 13.91 19.40
CA MET A 249 6.42 14.98 18.45
C MET A 249 6.94 14.68 17.04
N THR A 250 8.17 14.16 16.94
CA THR A 250 8.78 13.78 15.66
C THR A 250 8.07 12.59 15.02
N GLU A 251 7.63 11.63 15.82
CA GLU A 251 6.84 10.48 15.37
C GLU A 251 5.45 10.89 14.88
N ALA A 252 4.78 11.78 15.63
CA ALA A 252 3.50 12.38 15.26
C ALA A 252 3.61 13.13 13.92
N GLU A 253 4.59 14.04 13.76
CA GLU A 253 4.83 14.76 12.51
C GLU A 253 5.02 13.79 11.32
N ARG A 254 5.80 12.73 11.53
CA ARG A 254 6.06 11.71 10.50
C ARG A 254 4.79 10.93 10.14
N ALA A 255 3.97 10.57 11.12
CA ALA A 255 2.73 9.85 10.90
C ALA A 255 1.72 10.70 10.11
N LEU A 256 1.60 11.98 10.45
CA LEU A 256 0.75 12.93 9.72
C LEU A 256 1.25 13.15 8.28
N ALA A 257 2.55 13.35 8.09
CA ALA A 257 3.14 13.48 6.74
C ALA A 257 2.88 12.23 5.88
N LYS A 258 2.96 11.03 6.47
CA LYS A 258 2.63 9.76 5.81
C LYS A 258 1.15 9.67 5.44
N ALA A 259 0.25 10.19 6.28
CA ALA A 259 -1.18 10.27 5.97
C ALA A 259 -1.45 11.20 4.77
N CYS A 260 -0.84 12.40 4.74
CA CYS A 260 -0.93 13.31 3.59
C CYS A 260 -0.41 12.65 2.30
N ALA A 261 0.74 11.97 2.36
CA ALA A 261 1.30 11.28 1.19
C ALA A 261 0.37 10.17 0.66
N ARG A 262 -0.33 9.44 1.54
CA ARG A 262 -1.33 8.42 1.15
C ARG A 262 -2.56 9.05 0.49
N LEU A 263 -3.07 10.16 1.05
CA LEU A 263 -4.20 10.90 0.48
C LEU A 263 -3.84 11.49 -0.90
N ALA A 264 -2.65 12.07 -1.04
CA ALA A 264 -2.13 12.54 -2.33
C ALA A 264 -2.07 11.42 -3.38
N LYS A 265 -1.58 10.24 -2.99
CA LYS A 265 -1.56 9.06 -3.88
C LYS A 265 -2.97 8.63 -4.32
N LEU A 266 -3.96 8.68 -3.43
CA LEU A 266 -5.36 8.37 -3.76
C LEU A 266 -5.96 9.42 -4.71
N ARG A 267 -5.74 10.70 -4.44
CA ARG A 267 -6.14 11.82 -5.31
C ARG A 267 -5.59 11.67 -6.72
N ASP A 268 -4.33 11.26 -6.86
CA ASP A 268 -3.63 11.19 -8.15
C ASP A 268 -3.86 9.88 -8.92
N ARG A 269 -4.42 8.84 -8.28
CA ARG A 269 -4.60 7.51 -8.88
C ARG A 269 -5.42 7.52 -10.18
N PRO A 270 -6.62 8.14 -10.24
CA PRO A 270 -7.41 8.14 -11.47
C PRO A 270 -6.69 8.81 -12.64
N ARG A 271 -5.90 9.85 -12.34
CA ARG A 271 -5.10 10.56 -13.34
C ARG A 271 -4.03 9.66 -13.96
N ASN A 272 -3.39 8.81 -13.15
CA ASN A 272 -2.34 7.91 -13.62
C ASN A 272 -2.89 6.78 -14.51
N ASP A 273 -4.12 6.32 -14.23
CA ASP A 273 -4.74 5.20 -14.94
C ASP A 273 -5.59 5.65 -16.15
N LEU A 274 -5.92 6.94 -16.24
CA LEU A 274 -6.81 7.50 -17.27
C LEU A 274 -6.29 7.28 -18.70
N ASP A 275 -5.00 7.52 -18.96
CA ASP A 275 -4.42 7.35 -20.30
C ASP A 275 -4.51 5.91 -20.79
N HIS A 276 -4.30 4.94 -19.88
CA HIS A 276 -4.43 3.53 -20.19
C HIS A 276 -5.89 3.16 -20.48
N LEU A 277 -6.84 3.60 -19.66
CA LEU A 277 -8.27 3.39 -19.88
C LEU A 277 -8.72 3.94 -21.23
N ILE A 278 -8.34 5.19 -21.56
CA ILE A 278 -8.68 5.84 -22.84
C ILE A 278 -8.12 5.04 -24.02
N ALA A 279 -6.88 4.54 -23.94
CA ALA A 279 -6.29 3.74 -25.00
C ALA A 279 -7.09 2.45 -25.24
N ARG A 280 -7.47 1.73 -24.16
CA ARG A 280 -8.27 0.50 -24.24
C ARG A 280 -9.68 0.75 -24.80
N LEU A 281 -10.33 1.84 -24.39
CA LEU A 281 -11.65 2.21 -24.91
C LEU A 281 -11.62 2.55 -26.40
N ARG A 282 -10.56 3.21 -26.90
CA ARG A 282 -10.41 3.56 -28.32
C ARG A 282 -10.19 2.36 -29.24
N GLU A 283 -9.64 1.26 -28.72
CA GLU A 283 -9.46 0.02 -29.48
C GLU A 283 -10.77 -0.77 -29.65
N SER A 284 -11.81 -0.44 -28.87
CA SER A 284 -13.10 -1.13 -28.91
C SER A 284 -14.03 -0.59 -29.98
N GLY A 285 -14.74 -1.49 -30.66
CA GLY A 285 -15.83 -1.16 -31.57
C GLY A 285 -17.20 -0.99 -30.90
N ASP A 286 -17.29 -1.17 -29.57
CA ASP A 286 -18.55 -1.07 -28.83
C ASP A 286 -19.01 0.39 -28.70
N HIS A 287 -20.29 0.64 -28.99
CA HIS A 287 -20.91 1.96 -28.86
C HIS A 287 -20.84 2.55 -27.42
N ARG A 288 -20.82 1.71 -26.38
CA ARG A 288 -20.65 2.12 -24.99
C ARG A 288 -19.25 2.69 -24.74
N ALA A 289 -18.22 2.13 -25.38
CA ALA A 289 -16.86 2.64 -25.30
C ALA A 289 -16.76 4.05 -25.93
N ALA A 290 -17.43 4.28 -27.07
CA ALA A 290 -17.52 5.60 -27.68
C ALA A 290 -18.24 6.61 -26.76
N ARG A 291 -19.37 6.23 -26.17
CA ARG A 291 -20.09 7.07 -25.19
C ARG A 291 -19.24 7.38 -23.94
N ALA A 292 -18.46 6.42 -23.45
CA ALA A 292 -17.55 6.64 -22.33
C ALA A 292 -16.45 7.64 -22.70
N LEU A 293 -15.86 7.54 -23.89
CA LEU A 293 -14.85 8.47 -24.39
C LEU A 293 -15.39 9.90 -24.54
N GLU A 294 -16.64 10.07 -24.97
CA GLU A 294 -17.29 11.38 -25.05
C GLU A 294 -17.40 12.05 -23.67
N VAL A 295 -17.81 11.29 -22.64
CA VAL A 295 -17.92 11.82 -21.28
C VAL A 295 -16.54 12.11 -20.68
N LEU A 296 -15.56 11.21 -20.87
CA LEU A 296 -14.18 11.41 -20.41
C LEU A 296 -13.48 12.59 -21.10
N GLY A 297 -13.85 12.91 -22.34
CA GLY A 297 -13.30 14.04 -23.11
C GLY A 297 -14.01 15.37 -22.87
N SER A 298 -15.11 15.38 -22.09
CA SER A 298 -15.85 16.60 -21.78
C SER A 298 -15.15 17.42 -20.68
N GLY A 299 -15.39 18.74 -20.66
CA GLY A 299 -14.76 19.64 -19.67
C GLY A 299 -15.28 19.45 -18.24
N GLU A 300 -16.43 18.81 -18.06
CA GLU A 300 -17.03 18.44 -16.77
C GLU A 300 -17.23 16.93 -16.70
N LEU A 301 -16.42 16.26 -15.88
CA LEU A 301 -16.46 14.81 -15.69
C LEU A 301 -17.70 14.38 -14.90
N ASP A 302 -18.68 13.80 -15.58
CA ASP A 302 -19.88 13.20 -14.98
C ASP A 302 -19.64 11.72 -14.62
N LEU A 303 -19.27 11.48 -13.35
CA LEU A 303 -18.93 10.16 -12.83
C LEU A 303 -20.14 9.23 -12.73
N ASP A 304 -21.33 9.75 -12.42
CA ASP A 304 -22.56 8.97 -12.35
C ASP A 304 -22.95 8.44 -13.74
N ARG A 305 -22.78 9.27 -14.78
CA ARG A 305 -23.01 8.84 -16.16
C ARG A 305 -22.01 7.78 -16.62
N LEU A 306 -20.73 7.87 -16.22
CA LEU A 306 -19.74 6.83 -16.52
C LEU A 306 -20.04 5.52 -15.78
N ALA A 307 -20.48 5.58 -14.52
CA ALA A 307 -20.95 4.42 -13.77
C ALA A 307 -22.14 3.74 -14.47
N ALA A 308 -23.11 4.53 -14.94
CA ALA A 308 -24.26 4.01 -15.68
C ALA A 308 -23.87 3.35 -17.00
N ILE A 309 -22.86 3.87 -17.71
CA ILE A 309 -22.33 3.22 -18.92
C ILE A 309 -21.63 1.91 -18.57
N ALA A 310 -20.80 1.88 -17.53
CA ALA A 310 -20.11 0.68 -17.08
C ALA A 310 -21.09 -0.42 -16.62
N ALA A 311 -22.19 -0.04 -15.97
CA ALA A 311 -23.23 -0.96 -15.52
C ALA A 311 -24.18 -1.45 -16.64
N ASP A 312 -24.04 -0.93 -17.87
CA ASP A 312 -24.87 -1.32 -19.00
C ASP A 312 -24.48 -2.74 -19.49
N ASP A 313 -25.25 -3.73 -19.05
CA ASP A 313 -25.17 -5.14 -19.45
C ASP A 313 -26.05 -5.47 -20.67
N GLY A 314 -26.61 -4.43 -21.31
CA GLY A 314 -27.47 -4.56 -22.47
C GLY A 314 -26.74 -5.02 -23.73
N PRO A 315 -27.51 -5.47 -24.75
CA PRO A 315 -26.95 -5.80 -26.06
C PRO A 315 -26.43 -4.55 -26.78
N ALA A 316 -25.31 -4.67 -27.50
CA ALA A 316 -24.75 -3.57 -28.27
C ALA A 316 -25.70 -3.00 -29.35
N ASP A 317 -26.57 -3.86 -29.92
CA ASP A 317 -27.66 -3.45 -30.82
C ASP A 317 -28.92 -4.30 -30.55
N PRO A 318 -29.94 -3.72 -29.88
CA PRO A 318 -31.22 -4.40 -29.63
C PRO A 318 -31.99 -4.82 -30.89
N ALA A 319 -31.77 -4.16 -32.04
CA ALA A 319 -32.39 -4.54 -33.31
C ALA A 319 -31.70 -5.76 -33.91
N ALA A 320 -30.36 -5.78 -33.95
CA ALA A 320 -29.60 -6.94 -34.39
C ALA A 320 -29.84 -8.16 -33.49
N GLU A 321 -29.91 -7.99 -32.17
CA GLU A 321 -30.16 -9.10 -31.25
C GLU A 321 -31.53 -9.75 -31.47
N ARG A 322 -32.57 -8.97 -31.79
CA ARG A 322 -33.89 -9.49 -32.19
C ARG A 322 -33.81 -10.37 -33.43
N VAL A 323 -33.00 -10.00 -34.42
CA VAL A 323 -32.75 -10.81 -35.63
C VAL A 323 -32.03 -12.10 -35.26
N LEU A 324 -30.97 -12.05 -34.44
CA LEU A 324 -30.24 -13.23 -33.98
C LEU A 324 -31.15 -14.21 -33.21
N ARG A 325 -32.02 -13.71 -32.32
CA ARG A 325 -32.98 -14.53 -31.57
C ARG A 325 -33.98 -15.23 -32.51
N ARG A 326 -34.41 -14.57 -33.58
CA ARG A 326 -35.27 -15.16 -34.63
C ARG A 326 -34.51 -16.19 -35.47
N LEU A 327 -33.28 -15.91 -35.87
CA LEU A 327 -32.41 -16.85 -36.60
C LEU A 327 -32.14 -18.13 -35.80
N ARG A 328 -31.90 -18.02 -34.48
CA ARG A 328 -31.71 -19.18 -33.59
C ARG A 328 -32.92 -20.13 -33.58
N ARG A 329 -34.12 -19.59 -33.79
CA ARG A 329 -35.40 -20.33 -33.79
C ARG A 329 -35.93 -20.62 -35.21
N LEU A 330 -35.16 -20.30 -36.24
CA LEU A 330 -35.58 -20.46 -37.63
C LEU A 330 -35.84 -21.94 -37.95
N ALA A 331 -37.04 -22.22 -38.47
CA ALA A 331 -37.39 -23.53 -38.98
C ALA A 331 -36.62 -23.78 -40.29
N VAL A 332 -35.96 -24.93 -40.38
CA VAL A 332 -35.17 -25.33 -41.55
C VAL A 332 -35.85 -26.51 -42.21
N PRO A 333 -36.12 -26.47 -43.53
CA PRO A 333 -36.71 -27.60 -44.25
C PRO A 333 -35.91 -28.89 -44.03
N GLU A 334 -36.60 -29.98 -43.69
CA GLU A 334 -35.97 -31.27 -43.48
C GLU A 334 -35.48 -31.87 -44.80
N ARG A 335 -34.31 -32.51 -44.78
CA ARG A 335 -33.73 -33.12 -45.98
C ARG A 335 -34.63 -34.21 -46.55
N ALA A 336 -35.26 -35.00 -45.67
CA ALA A 336 -36.17 -36.07 -46.07
C ALA A 336 -37.37 -35.49 -46.83
N LEU A 337 -38.05 -34.50 -46.24
CA LEU A 337 -39.19 -33.82 -46.87
C LEU A 337 -38.86 -33.24 -48.26
N LEU A 338 -37.72 -32.55 -48.40
CA LEU A 338 -37.29 -32.04 -49.71
C LEU A 338 -37.07 -33.16 -50.73
N THR A 339 -36.51 -34.28 -50.28
CA THR A 339 -36.26 -35.46 -51.12
C THR A 339 -37.55 -36.13 -51.55
N ASP A 340 -38.51 -36.26 -50.64
CA ASP A 340 -39.82 -36.87 -50.89
C ASP A 340 -40.61 -36.07 -51.92
N VAL A 341 -40.63 -34.73 -51.79
CA VAL A 341 -41.30 -33.85 -52.76
C VAL A 341 -40.62 -33.88 -54.13
N VAL A 342 -39.28 -33.91 -54.18
CA VAL A 342 -38.54 -34.07 -55.46
C VAL A 342 -38.86 -35.39 -56.13
N ASN A 343 -38.91 -36.49 -55.37
CA ASN A 343 -39.23 -37.81 -55.88
C ASN A 343 -40.68 -37.87 -56.39
N GLU A 344 -41.63 -37.27 -55.67
CA GLU A 344 -43.03 -37.21 -56.08
C GLU A 344 -43.23 -36.36 -57.34
N LEU A 345 -42.58 -35.20 -57.44
CA LEU A 345 -42.61 -34.38 -58.66
C LEU A 345 -42.07 -35.12 -59.88
N ARG A 346 -40.91 -35.78 -59.74
CA ARG A 346 -40.29 -36.56 -60.83
C ARG A 346 -41.14 -37.77 -61.21
N GLY A 347 -41.69 -38.48 -60.22
CA GLY A 347 -42.59 -39.61 -60.44
C GLY A 347 -43.87 -39.20 -61.17
N ALA A 348 -44.52 -38.13 -60.71
CA ALA A 348 -45.71 -37.59 -61.34
C ALA A 348 -45.44 -37.08 -62.76
N ALA A 349 -44.32 -36.38 -62.98
CA ALA A 349 -43.91 -35.90 -64.30
C ALA A 349 -43.66 -37.06 -65.28
N MET A 350 -43.04 -38.15 -64.82
CA MET A 350 -42.82 -39.35 -65.62
C MET A 350 -44.15 -40.00 -66.02
N GLU A 351 -45.09 -40.16 -65.08
CA GLU A 351 -46.41 -40.72 -65.37
C GLU A 351 -47.21 -39.86 -66.36
N LEU A 352 -47.12 -38.53 -66.23
CA LEU A 352 -47.73 -37.59 -67.18
C LEU A 352 -47.10 -37.73 -68.58
N ALA A 353 -45.78 -37.83 -68.67
CA ALA A 353 -45.08 -38.05 -69.93
C ALA A 353 -45.45 -39.38 -70.59
N MET A 354 -45.66 -40.44 -69.80
CA MET A 354 -46.15 -41.73 -70.28
C MET A 354 -47.62 -41.69 -70.73
N ALA A 355 -48.45 -40.87 -70.08
CA ALA A 355 -49.86 -40.70 -70.44
C ALA A 355 -50.04 -39.84 -71.70
N ALA A 356 -49.16 -38.86 -71.94
CA ALA A 356 -49.24 -37.93 -73.05
C ALA A 356 -49.32 -38.65 -74.42
N GLY A 357 -50.26 -38.24 -75.27
CA GLY A 357 -50.42 -38.81 -76.61
C GLY A 357 -51.04 -40.22 -76.67
N THR A 358 -51.34 -40.83 -75.52
CA THR A 358 -52.06 -42.11 -75.45
C THR A 358 -53.52 -41.98 -75.86
N LYS A 359 -54.20 -43.12 -76.05
CA LYS A 359 -55.67 -43.13 -76.26
C LYS A 359 -56.42 -42.53 -75.06
N GLY A 360 -55.91 -42.73 -73.84
CA GLY A 360 -56.50 -42.18 -72.62
C GLY A 360 -56.36 -40.66 -72.52
N ASP A 361 -55.22 -40.10 -72.92
CA ASP A 361 -55.01 -38.64 -72.94
C ASP A 361 -55.89 -37.94 -73.98
N ARG A 362 -56.06 -38.52 -75.17
CA ARG A 362 -57.04 -38.03 -76.14
C ARG A 362 -58.47 -38.10 -75.61
N ALA A 363 -58.84 -39.22 -74.98
CA ALA A 363 -60.16 -39.38 -74.35
C ALA A 363 -60.39 -38.32 -73.24
N ARG A 364 -59.39 -38.05 -72.40
CA ARG A 364 -59.42 -36.98 -71.39
C ARG A 364 -59.67 -35.61 -72.02
N GLY A 365 -58.93 -35.26 -73.08
CA GLY A 365 -59.10 -33.99 -73.78
C GLY A 365 -60.53 -33.82 -74.31
N THR A 366 -61.10 -34.87 -74.92
CA THR A 366 -62.50 -34.88 -75.37
C THR A 366 -63.48 -34.76 -74.21
N VAL A 367 -63.28 -35.50 -73.11
CA VAL A 367 -64.15 -35.43 -71.92
C VAL A 367 -64.15 -34.02 -71.32
N LEU A 368 -62.99 -33.37 -71.18
CA LEU A 368 -62.90 -32.00 -70.65
C LEU A 368 -63.61 -31.00 -71.57
N LEU A 369 -63.40 -31.10 -72.89
CA LEU A 369 -64.07 -30.24 -73.86
C LEU A 369 -65.59 -30.39 -73.80
N LEU A 370 -66.09 -31.63 -73.79
CA LEU A 370 -67.53 -31.91 -73.70
C LEU A 370 -68.11 -31.45 -72.37
N ARG A 371 -67.40 -31.60 -71.24
CA ARG A 371 -67.83 -31.11 -69.93
C ARG A 371 -67.95 -29.59 -69.91
N GLN A 372 -66.94 -28.87 -70.41
CA GLN A 372 -66.98 -27.41 -70.48
C GLN A 372 -68.09 -26.92 -71.41
N ALA A 373 -68.30 -27.57 -72.55
CA ALA A 373 -69.41 -27.25 -73.45
C ALA A 373 -70.78 -27.52 -72.79
N LEU A 374 -70.92 -28.62 -72.04
CA LEU A 374 -72.14 -28.94 -71.30
C LEU A 374 -72.41 -27.91 -70.20
N GLU A 375 -71.40 -27.55 -69.42
CA GLU A 375 -71.50 -26.53 -68.38
C GLU A 375 -71.90 -25.17 -68.96
N HIS A 376 -71.35 -24.79 -70.12
CA HIS A 376 -71.75 -23.57 -70.82
C HIS A 376 -73.23 -23.60 -71.23
N HIS A 377 -73.69 -24.71 -71.82
CA HIS A 377 -75.09 -24.91 -72.20
C HIS A 377 -76.03 -24.91 -70.98
N GLU A 378 -75.64 -25.54 -69.87
CA GLU A 378 -76.42 -25.57 -68.63
C GLU A 378 -76.58 -24.18 -68.00
N ARG A 379 -75.56 -23.31 -68.13
CA ARG A 379 -75.65 -21.91 -67.68
C ARG A 379 -76.46 -21.02 -68.62
N HIS A 380 -76.52 -21.35 -69.92
CA HIS A 380 -77.19 -20.55 -70.95
C HIS A 380 -78.14 -21.42 -71.80
N PRO A 381 -79.21 -21.98 -71.21
CA PRO A 381 -80.05 -22.97 -71.88
C PRO A 381 -80.83 -22.43 -73.09
N ALA A 382 -80.99 -21.11 -73.20
CA ALA A 382 -81.65 -20.45 -74.33
C ALA A 382 -80.72 -20.27 -75.55
N GLU A 383 -79.40 -20.38 -75.36
CA GLU A 383 -78.41 -20.23 -76.42
C GLU A 383 -78.05 -21.62 -76.95
N THR A 384 -78.56 -21.96 -78.12
CA THR A 384 -78.38 -23.29 -78.72
C THR A 384 -77.32 -23.32 -79.81
N ASP A 385 -76.71 -22.18 -80.14
CA ASP A 385 -75.73 -22.08 -81.22
C ASP A 385 -74.34 -22.48 -80.73
N CYS A 386 -73.55 -23.14 -81.57
CA CYS A 386 -72.20 -23.53 -81.18
C CYS A 386 -71.25 -22.32 -81.24
N PRO A 387 -70.64 -21.89 -80.13
CA PRO A 387 -69.75 -20.72 -80.12
C PRO A 387 -68.41 -20.96 -80.83
N ALA A 388 -68.02 -22.22 -81.07
CA ALA A 388 -66.75 -22.54 -81.73
C ALA A 388 -66.83 -22.51 -83.27
N CYS A 389 -67.94 -22.99 -83.85
CA CYS A 389 -68.11 -23.08 -85.30
C CYS A 389 -69.29 -22.26 -85.85
N GLY A 390 -70.04 -21.57 -84.99
CA GLY A 390 -71.17 -20.71 -85.37
C GLY A 390 -72.39 -21.46 -85.90
N THR A 391 -72.45 -22.79 -85.78
CA THR A 391 -73.57 -23.59 -86.28
C THR A 391 -74.79 -23.39 -85.38
N GLY A 392 -75.90 -22.91 -85.97
CA GLY A 392 -77.15 -22.65 -85.25
C GLY A 392 -77.81 -23.93 -84.72
N GLY A 393 -78.34 -23.89 -83.50
CA GLY A 393 -79.04 -25.02 -82.87
C GLY A 393 -78.18 -26.26 -82.52
N ALA A 394 -76.85 -26.17 -82.67
CA ALA A 394 -75.93 -27.28 -82.51
C ALA A 394 -75.79 -27.80 -81.06
N LEU A 395 -76.00 -26.96 -80.05
CA LEU A 395 -75.92 -27.29 -78.63
C LEU A 395 -77.31 -27.47 -77.99
N GLY A 396 -78.27 -28.10 -78.70
CA GLY A 396 -79.60 -28.38 -78.16
C GLY A 396 -79.67 -29.58 -77.18
N GLY A 397 -80.86 -29.86 -76.64
CA GLY A 397 -81.06 -30.94 -75.66
C GLY A 397 -80.71 -32.36 -76.15
N GLU A 398 -80.80 -32.63 -77.46
CA GLU A 398 -80.31 -33.89 -78.05
C GLU A 398 -78.78 -33.99 -78.05
N TRP A 399 -78.10 -32.88 -78.34
CA TRP A 399 -76.65 -32.80 -78.25
C TRP A 399 -76.20 -33.04 -76.81
N ALA A 400 -76.84 -32.40 -75.83
CA ALA A 400 -76.49 -32.58 -74.42
C ALA A 400 -76.62 -34.04 -73.97
N ARG A 401 -77.67 -34.76 -74.42
CA ARG A 401 -77.81 -36.21 -74.16
C ARG A 401 -76.66 -37.03 -74.78
N ARG A 402 -76.29 -36.75 -76.03
CA ARG A 402 -75.17 -37.44 -76.71
C ARG A 402 -73.83 -37.13 -76.05
N ALA A 403 -73.58 -35.88 -75.68
CA ALA A 403 -72.36 -35.46 -74.99
C ALA A 403 -72.22 -36.15 -73.63
N ARG A 404 -73.30 -36.25 -72.84
CA ARG A 404 -73.30 -37.00 -71.56
C ARG A 404 -73.02 -38.50 -71.76
N ALA A 405 -73.62 -39.12 -72.77
CA ALA A 405 -73.36 -40.54 -73.09
C ALA A 405 -71.91 -40.78 -73.56
N GLU A 406 -71.36 -39.86 -74.35
CA GLU A 406 -69.98 -39.93 -74.83
C GLU A 406 -68.97 -39.71 -73.70
N ILE A 407 -69.24 -38.78 -72.78
CA ILE A 407 -68.46 -38.64 -71.54
C ILE A 407 -68.48 -39.96 -70.76
N ALA A 408 -69.66 -40.53 -70.50
CA ALA A 408 -69.77 -41.80 -69.75
C ALA A 408 -69.00 -42.96 -70.42
N ARG A 409 -68.91 -42.97 -71.77
CA ARG A 409 -68.14 -43.97 -72.53
C ARG A 409 -66.62 -43.74 -72.45
N LEU A 410 -66.18 -42.49 -72.52
CA LEU A 410 -64.76 -42.13 -72.58
C LEU A 410 -64.12 -42.00 -71.18
N GLU A 411 -64.91 -41.78 -70.13
CA GLU A 411 -64.43 -41.59 -68.76
C GLU A 411 -63.53 -42.74 -68.26
N PRO A 412 -63.91 -44.03 -68.38
CA PRO A 412 -63.04 -45.12 -67.93
C PRO A 412 -61.74 -45.22 -68.73
N VAL A 413 -61.77 -44.80 -70.00
CA VAL A 413 -60.58 -44.78 -70.88
C VAL A 413 -59.66 -43.60 -70.53
N ALA A 414 -60.24 -42.48 -70.10
CA ALA A 414 -59.54 -41.26 -69.72
C ALA A 414 -58.97 -41.28 -68.29
N GLU A 415 -59.39 -42.21 -67.43
CA GLU A 415 -59.09 -42.16 -65.99
C GLU A 415 -57.59 -42.24 -65.68
N SER A 416 -56.85 -43.12 -66.35
CA SER A 416 -55.40 -43.23 -66.13
C SER A 416 -54.65 -41.94 -66.48
N ALA A 417 -54.98 -41.29 -67.59
CA ALA A 417 -54.41 -40.00 -67.95
C ALA A 417 -54.88 -38.91 -66.97
N SER A 418 -56.17 -38.88 -66.62
CA SER A 418 -56.73 -37.90 -65.68
C SER A 418 -56.07 -37.98 -64.30
N ALA A 419 -55.79 -39.19 -63.80
CA ALA A 419 -55.05 -39.42 -62.58
C ALA A 419 -53.61 -38.87 -62.66
N ALA A 420 -52.90 -39.07 -63.78
CA ALA A 420 -51.55 -38.54 -63.99
C ALA A 420 -51.51 -37.00 -63.95
N TYR A 421 -52.46 -36.32 -64.61
CA TYR A 421 -52.57 -34.85 -64.53
C TYR A 421 -52.90 -34.38 -63.11
N ARG A 422 -53.85 -35.03 -62.41
CA ARG A 422 -54.18 -34.68 -61.02
C ARG A 422 -52.98 -34.87 -60.08
N ARG A 423 -52.19 -35.93 -60.29
CA ARG A 423 -50.99 -36.22 -59.50
C ARG A 423 -49.91 -35.14 -59.68
N VAL A 424 -49.65 -34.71 -60.93
CA VAL A 424 -48.68 -33.63 -61.18
C VAL A 424 -49.11 -32.31 -60.54
N GLU A 425 -50.38 -31.93 -60.66
CA GLU A 425 -50.87 -30.71 -59.99
C GLU A 425 -50.76 -30.81 -58.47
N ALA A 426 -51.15 -31.94 -57.87
CA ALA A 426 -50.99 -32.16 -56.44
C ALA A 426 -49.52 -32.10 -55.98
N ALA A 427 -48.60 -32.69 -56.76
CA ALA A 427 -47.16 -32.63 -56.47
C ALA A 427 -46.60 -31.20 -56.59
N ARG A 428 -47.07 -30.41 -57.56
CA ARG A 428 -46.71 -28.99 -57.71
C ARG A 428 -47.21 -28.16 -56.54
N ASP A 429 -48.42 -28.40 -56.07
CA ASP A 429 -48.97 -27.69 -54.92
C ASP A 429 -48.22 -28.02 -53.62
N GLN A 430 -47.85 -29.29 -53.41
CA GLN A 430 -46.96 -29.69 -52.31
C GLN A 430 -45.61 -28.98 -52.37
N ALA A 431 -45.02 -28.87 -53.56
CA ALA A 431 -43.77 -28.17 -53.78
C ALA A 431 -43.86 -26.67 -53.52
N ARG A 432 -44.92 -26.01 -54.02
CA ARG A 432 -45.18 -24.58 -53.79
C ARG A 432 -45.41 -24.27 -52.31
N PHE A 433 -46.01 -25.18 -51.56
CA PHE A 433 -46.19 -25.01 -50.12
C PHE A 433 -44.86 -24.87 -49.36
N LEU A 434 -43.77 -25.45 -49.87
CA LEU A 434 -42.44 -25.29 -49.29
C LEU A 434 -41.78 -23.93 -49.62
N MET A 435 -42.27 -23.21 -50.64
CA MET A 435 -41.66 -22.00 -51.20
C MET A 435 -42.20 -20.72 -50.53
N ALA A 436 -42.15 -20.71 -49.20
CA ALA A 436 -42.58 -19.57 -48.41
C ALA A 436 -41.76 -18.30 -48.73
N PRO A 437 -42.41 -17.12 -48.80
CA PRO A 437 -41.70 -15.86 -49.06
C PRO A 437 -40.68 -15.55 -47.96
N ARG A 438 -39.67 -14.74 -48.31
CA ARG A 438 -38.65 -14.27 -47.36
C ARG A 438 -39.33 -13.53 -46.21
N PRO A 439 -39.03 -13.87 -44.93
CA PRO A 439 -39.54 -13.10 -43.81
C PRO A 439 -39.03 -11.66 -43.83
N SER A 440 -39.90 -10.69 -43.55
CA SER A 440 -39.57 -9.25 -43.59
C SER A 440 -38.46 -8.81 -42.64
N TRP A 441 -38.23 -9.58 -41.58
CA TRP A 441 -37.19 -9.31 -40.57
C TRP A 441 -35.80 -9.80 -40.97
N LEU A 442 -35.68 -10.63 -42.01
CA LEU A 442 -34.40 -11.16 -42.48
C LEU A 442 -33.79 -10.15 -43.47
N PRO A 443 -32.60 -9.58 -43.24
CA PRO A 443 -32.00 -8.61 -44.15
C PRO A 443 -31.81 -9.16 -45.56
N GLU A 444 -32.17 -8.38 -46.57
CA GLU A 444 -32.13 -8.81 -47.98
C GLU A 444 -30.70 -9.00 -48.49
N GLU A 445 -29.78 -8.19 -47.97
CA GLU A 445 -28.37 -8.18 -48.32
C GLU A 445 -27.61 -9.36 -47.72
N SER A 446 -28.20 -10.04 -46.73
CA SER A 446 -27.59 -11.21 -46.08
C SER A 446 -27.52 -12.40 -47.04
N GLU A 447 -26.51 -13.25 -46.87
CA GLU A 447 -26.37 -14.48 -47.67
C GLU A 447 -27.64 -15.34 -47.63
N LEU A 448 -28.21 -15.54 -46.43
CA LEU A 448 -29.46 -16.27 -46.26
C LEU A 448 -30.66 -15.54 -46.91
N GLY A 449 -30.71 -14.21 -46.82
CA GLY A 449 -31.75 -13.40 -47.44
C GLY A 449 -31.81 -13.56 -48.96
N ARG A 450 -30.66 -13.48 -49.62
CA ARG A 450 -30.53 -13.67 -51.08
C ARG A 450 -30.96 -15.07 -51.51
N ILE A 451 -30.47 -16.11 -50.82
CA ILE A 451 -30.82 -17.51 -51.13
C ILE A 451 -32.31 -17.79 -50.88
N TRP A 452 -32.92 -17.17 -49.87
CA TRP A 452 -34.36 -17.31 -49.60
C TRP A 452 -35.21 -16.67 -50.69
N THR A 453 -34.79 -15.50 -51.21
CA THR A 453 -35.45 -14.86 -52.35
C THR A 453 -35.38 -15.77 -53.59
N GLU A 454 -34.21 -16.36 -53.87
CA GLU A 454 -34.08 -17.37 -54.93
C GLU A 454 -35.01 -18.57 -54.70
N TRP A 455 -35.08 -19.08 -53.47
CA TRP A 455 -35.97 -20.19 -53.10
C TRP A 455 -37.43 -19.88 -53.41
N ALA A 456 -37.93 -18.73 -52.98
CA ALA A 456 -39.32 -18.30 -53.16
C ALA A 456 -39.70 -18.12 -54.64
N ALA A 457 -38.75 -17.73 -55.50
CA ALA A 457 -38.98 -17.61 -56.94
C ALA A 457 -39.36 -18.94 -57.62
N GLY A 458 -39.09 -20.08 -56.96
CA GLY A 458 -39.51 -21.39 -57.44
C GLY A 458 -41.02 -21.56 -57.56
N ALA A 459 -41.82 -20.76 -56.83
CA ALA A 459 -43.28 -20.88 -56.84
C ALA A 459 -43.89 -20.59 -58.24
N GLU A 460 -43.18 -19.79 -59.04
CA GLU A 460 -43.54 -19.40 -60.41
C GLU A 460 -43.14 -20.46 -61.46
N ILE A 461 -42.37 -21.48 -61.08
CA ILE A 461 -41.92 -22.52 -62.02
C ILE A 461 -43.11 -23.42 -62.38
N ALA A 462 -43.45 -23.45 -63.67
CA ALA A 462 -44.57 -24.23 -64.17
C ALA A 462 -44.21 -25.70 -64.41
N ASP A 463 -42.99 -25.97 -64.88
CA ASP A 463 -42.54 -27.31 -65.25
C ASP A 463 -42.14 -28.14 -64.00
N PRO A 464 -42.69 -29.35 -63.80
CA PRO A 464 -42.44 -30.14 -62.60
C PRO A 464 -41.00 -30.68 -62.50
N VAL A 465 -40.29 -30.85 -63.62
CA VAL A 465 -38.89 -31.31 -63.63
C VAL A 465 -37.97 -30.16 -63.22
N GLN A 466 -38.16 -28.97 -63.79
CA GLN A 466 -37.44 -27.76 -63.40
C GLN A 466 -37.71 -27.39 -61.94
N LEU A 467 -38.95 -27.58 -61.47
CA LEU A 467 -39.32 -27.36 -60.07
C LEU A 467 -38.58 -28.32 -59.13
N ALA A 468 -38.45 -29.59 -59.51
CA ALA A 468 -37.67 -30.58 -58.77
C ALA A 468 -36.17 -30.25 -58.73
N GLU A 469 -35.60 -29.80 -59.86
CA GLU A 469 -34.21 -29.33 -59.93
C GLU A 469 -33.95 -28.11 -59.05
N HIS A 470 -34.88 -27.15 -59.04
CA HIS A 470 -34.81 -25.99 -58.15
C HIS A 470 -34.86 -26.39 -56.68
N ILE A 471 -35.75 -27.34 -56.32
CA ILE A 471 -35.82 -27.86 -54.95
C ILE A 471 -34.51 -28.52 -54.54
N GLU A 472 -33.95 -29.35 -55.42
CA GLU A 472 -32.69 -30.05 -55.15
C GLU A 472 -31.50 -29.09 -55.09
N GLY A 473 -31.39 -28.11 -56.00
CA GLY A 473 -30.28 -27.15 -56.04
C GLY A 473 -30.41 -26.07 -54.97
N THR A 474 -31.44 -25.25 -55.07
CA THR A 474 -31.67 -24.08 -54.21
C THR A 474 -32.12 -24.47 -52.81
N GLY A 475 -32.92 -25.53 -52.65
CA GLY A 475 -33.33 -26.02 -51.33
C GLY A 475 -32.17 -26.56 -50.50
N ARG A 476 -31.20 -27.23 -51.13
CA ARG A 476 -29.95 -27.63 -50.44
C ARG A 476 -29.13 -26.42 -49.97
N ARG A 477 -28.96 -25.39 -50.83
CA ARG A 477 -28.26 -24.15 -50.47
C ARG A 477 -28.97 -23.41 -49.34
N LEU A 478 -30.29 -23.27 -49.42
CA LEU A 478 -31.13 -22.64 -48.39
C LEU A 478 -30.95 -23.35 -47.04
N ARG A 479 -31.07 -24.68 -47.02
CA ARG A 479 -30.91 -25.47 -45.80
C ARG A 479 -29.52 -25.26 -45.18
N SER A 480 -28.45 -25.31 -45.98
CA SER A 480 -27.09 -25.10 -45.50
C SER A 480 -26.89 -23.69 -44.92
N ALA A 481 -27.34 -22.65 -45.64
CA ALA A 481 -27.26 -21.27 -45.18
C ALA A 481 -28.08 -21.03 -43.91
N ALA A 482 -29.28 -21.60 -43.81
CA ALA A 482 -30.13 -21.48 -42.64
C ALA A 482 -29.53 -22.15 -41.39
N LEU A 483 -28.93 -23.34 -41.54
CA LEU A 483 -28.22 -24.02 -40.45
C LEU A 483 -26.98 -23.25 -40.00
N ALA A 484 -26.21 -22.70 -40.94
CA ALA A 484 -25.04 -21.87 -40.65
C ALA A 484 -25.44 -20.59 -39.89
N ALA A 485 -26.46 -19.88 -40.38
CA ALA A 485 -27.00 -18.68 -39.73
C ALA A 485 -27.55 -18.98 -38.33
N ARG A 486 -28.25 -20.12 -38.15
CA ARG A 486 -28.72 -20.58 -36.83
C ARG A 486 -27.58 -20.83 -35.85
N LYS A 487 -26.50 -21.49 -36.32
CA LYS A 487 -25.32 -21.80 -35.50
C LYS A 487 -24.56 -20.53 -35.10
N GLU A 488 -24.34 -19.62 -36.06
CA GLU A 488 -23.64 -18.36 -35.79
C GLU A 488 -24.47 -17.44 -34.87
N ALA A 489 -25.79 -17.37 -35.07
CA ALA A 489 -26.68 -16.65 -34.17
C ALA A 489 -26.69 -17.24 -32.75
N GLY A 490 -26.62 -18.57 -32.62
CA GLY A 490 -26.42 -19.24 -31.33
C GLY A 490 -25.12 -18.79 -30.66
N ARG A 491 -23.99 -18.90 -31.37
CA ARG A 491 -22.66 -18.51 -30.87
C ARG A 491 -22.62 -17.06 -30.37
N ARG A 492 -23.21 -16.12 -31.11
CA ARG A 492 -23.25 -14.69 -30.72
C ARG A 492 -24.18 -14.41 -29.55
N LEU A 493 -25.31 -15.12 -29.45
CA LEU A 493 -26.22 -14.96 -28.31
C LEU A 493 -25.67 -15.60 -27.02
N ASP A 494 -24.83 -16.62 -27.14
CA ASP A 494 -24.22 -17.31 -26.01
C ASP A 494 -22.95 -16.59 -25.50
N ALA A 495 -22.38 -15.66 -26.29
CA ALA A 495 -21.28 -14.76 -25.91
C ALA A 495 -21.64 -13.29 -26.27
N PRO A 496 -22.57 -12.66 -25.52
CA PRO A 496 -23.26 -11.43 -25.94
C PRO A 496 -22.46 -10.14 -25.83
N ASP A 497 -21.31 -10.13 -25.14
CA ASP A 497 -20.65 -8.91 -24.70
C ASP A 497 -19.55 -8.40 -25.64
N ASP A 498 -19.13 -9.15 -26.67
CA ASP A 498 -18.09 -8.74 -27.65
C ASP A 498 -16.84 -8.07 -27.00
N GLY A 499 -16.49 -8.49 -25.78
CA GLY A 499 -15.36 -7.94 -25.01
C GLY A 499 -15.65 -6.68 -24.17
N TRP A 500 -16.89 -6.19 -24.14
CA TRP A 500 -17.31 -5.06 -23.31
C TRP A 500 -17.15 -5.34 -21.81
N SER A 501 -17.44 -6.54 -21.31
CA SER A 501 -17.42 -6.80 -19.86
C SER A 501 -16.08 -6.48 -19.21
N ALA A 502 -14.96 -6.80 -19.86
CA ALA A 502 -13.63 -6.46 -19.36
C ALA A 502 -13.40 -4.93 -19.35
N LEU A 503 -13.88 -4.21 -20.37
CA LEU A 503 -13.79 -2.75 -20.42
C LEU A 503 -14.74 -2.07 -19.42
N ALA A 504 -15.91 -2.66 -19.18
CA ALA A 504 -16.87 -2.22 -18.18
C ALA A 504 -16.30 -2.34 -16.77
N GLU A 505 -15.65 -3.46 -16.43
CA GLU A 505 -14.93 -3.64 -15.17
C GLU A 505 -13.81 -2.60 -14.99
N MET A 506 -13.01 -2.37 -16.04
CA MET A 506 -11.96 -1.34 -16.01
C MET A 506 -12.53 0.06 -15.81
N LEU A 507 -13.62 0.40 -16.51
CA LEU A 507 -14.28 1.69 -16.38
C LEU A 507 -14.92 1.87 -15.00
N ALA A 508 -15.59 0.84 -14.47
CA ALA A 508 -16.18 0.85 -13.14
C ALA A 508 -15.13 1.07 -12.05
N ALA A 509 -14.02 0.31 -12.10
CA ALA A 509 -12.91 0.46 -11.17
C ALA A 509 -12.30 1.88 -11.23
N TRP A 510 -12.17 2.45 -12.43
CA TRP A 510 -11.69 3.82 -12.59
C TRP A 510 -12.67 4.85 -12.01
N VAL A 511 -13.99 4.67 -12.18
CA VAL A 511 -15.01 5.55 -11.60
C VAL A 511 -15.00 5.49 -10.06
N GLU A 512 -14.83 4.30 -9.48
CA GLU A 512 -14.66 4.15 -8.03
C GLU A 512 -13.43 4.91 -7.53
N ASP A 513 -12.29 4.74 -8.21
CA ASP A 513 -11.06 5.48 -7.89
C ASP A 513 -11.27 7.00 -8.05
N ALA A 514 -12.03 7.45 -9.06
CA ALA A 514 -12.34 8.87 -9.29
C ALA A 514 -13.20 9.47 -8.17
N HIS A 515 -14.24 8.76 -7.70
CA HIS A 515 -15.01 9.17 -6.53
C HIS A 515 -14.14 9.23 -5.28
N ALA A 516 -13.28 8.22 -5.06
CA ALA A 516 -12.36 8.20 -3.93
C ALA A 516 -11.35 9.37 -3.99
N ALA A 517 -10.91 9.77 -5.18
CA ALA A 517 -10.00 10.90 -5.37
C ALA A 517 -10.63 12.25 -5.03
N VAL A 518 -11.91 12.48 -5.36
CA VAL A 518 -12.65 13.69 -4.96
C VAL A 518 -12.71 13.78 -3.44
N ALA A 519 -13.12 12.70 -2.78
CA ALA A 519 -13.20 12.62 -1.33
C ALA A 519 -11.80 12.76 -0.66
N ALA A 520 -10.76 12.22 -1.28
CA ALA A 520 -9.38 12.34 -0.79
C ALA A 520 -8.84 13.77 -0.90
N ARG A 521 -9.26 14.55 -1.91
CA ARG A 521 -8.81 15.93 -2.11
C ARG A 521 -9.23 16.83 -0.96
N GLU A 522 -10.51 16.81 -0.58
CA GLU A 522 -11.03 17.62 0.54
C GLU A 522 -10.28 17.30 1.85
N ARG A 523 -10.09 16.01 2.12
CA ARG A 523 -9.35 15.53 3.29
C ARG A 523 -7.87 15.91 3.26
N LEU A 524 -7.25 15.89 2.08
CA LEU A 524 -5.85 16.24 1.90
C LEU A 524 -5.61 17.70 2.23
N ASP A 525 -6.47 18.61 1.77
CA ASP A 525 -6.33 20.05 2.03
C ASP A 525 -6.36 20.34 3.55
N ALA A 526 -7.25 19.70 4.29
CA ALA A 526 -7.30 19.80 5.75
C ALA A 526 -6.07 19.16 6.44
N ALA A 527 -5.61 18.00 5.96
CA ALA A 527 -4.44 17.31 6.51
C ALA A 527 -3.13 18.06 6.26
N GLU A 528 -2.98 18.71 5.10
CA GLU A 528 -1.81 19.53 4.76
C GLU A 528 -1.75 20.80 5.62
N GLN A 529 -2.89 21.45 5.88
CA GLN A 529 -2.95 22.57 6.84
C GLN A 529 -2.55 22.14 8.25
N ALA A 530 -3.04 20.98 8.71
CA ALA A 530 -2.66 20.41 9.99
C ALA A 530 -1.17 20.10 10.07
N LEU A 531 -0.59 19.54 8.99
CA LEU A 531 0.83 19.20 8.92
C LEU A 531 1.70 20.47 8.96
N GLU A 532 1.37 21.49 8.18
CA GLU A 532 2.14 22.73 8.14
C GLU A 532 2.16 23.41 9.52
N TRP A 533 0.99 23.52 10.15
CA TRP A 533 0.90 24.05 11.51
C TRP A 533 1.68 23.20 12.52
N PHE A 534 1.52 21.88 12.49
CA PHE A 534 2.19 20.98 13.44
C PHE A 534 3.72 21.03 13.26
N SER A 535 4.21 21.06 12.03
CA SER A 535 5.63 21.22 11.72
C SER A 535 6.18 22.57 12.18
N GLY A 536 5.40 23.65 12.05
CA GLY A 536 5.74 24.97 12.60
C GLY A 536 5.88 24.93 14.12
N LEU A 537 4.87 24.37 14.81
CA LEU A 537 4.90 24.19 16.25
C LEU A 537 6.07 23.31 16.70
N ALA A 538 6.34 22.21 15.99
CA ALA A 538 7.46 21.31 16.29
C ALA A 538 8.81 21.99 16.15
N LYS A 539 8.93 22.96 15.23
CA LYS A 539 10.13 23.79 15.12
C LYS A 539 10.26 24.73 16.32
N GLU A 540 9.22 25.49 16.65
CA GLU A 540 9.22 26.42 17.79
C GLU A 540 9.59 25.73 19.10
N VAL A 541 8.92 24.62 19.40
CA VAL A 541 9.16 23.82 20.62
C VAL A 541 10.57 23.24 20.64
N ARG A 542 11.09 22.82 19.49
CA ARG A 542 12.47 22.31 19.38
C ARG A 542 13.48 23.41 19.67
N ASP A 543 13.29 24.59 19.10
CA ASP A 543 14.18 25.73 19.30
C ASP A 543 14.12 26.22 20.78
N GLU A 544 12.92 26.30 21.37
CA GLU A 544 12.71 26.62 22.79
C GLU A 544 13.46 25.64 23.73
N ARG A 545 13.38 24.33 23.44
CA ARG A 545 14.03 23.29 24.26
C ARG A 545 15.52 23.15 24.02
N LEU A 546 15.99 23.42 22.80
CA LEU A 546 17.40 23.33 22.44
C LEU A 546 18.22 24.47 23.04
N GLY A 547 17.65 25.67 23.18
CA GLY A 547 18.35 26.87 23.66
C GLY A 547 19.19 26.67 24.94
N PRO A 548 18.62 26.14 26.05
CA PRO A 548 19.40 25.90 27.26
C PRO A 548 20.55 24.90 27.10
N LEU A 549 20.34 23.86 26.28
CA LEU A 549 21.39 22.87 25.99
C LEU A 549 22.49 23.48 25.12
N ALA A 550 22.13 24.26 24.10
CA ALA A 550 23.07 24.97 23.24
C ALA A 550 23.97 25.91 24.05
N ALA A 551 23.39 26.71 24.96
CA ALA A 551 24.15 27.61 25.84
C ALA A 551 25.12 26.85 26.77
N GLN A 552 24.71 25.67 27.30
CA GLN A 552 25.61 24.83 28.11
C GLN A 552 26.72 24.20 27.26
N THR A 553 26.41 23.78 26.04
CA THR A 553 27.40 23.26 25.09
C THR A 553 28.43 24.33 24.71
N GLU A 554 28.00 25.55 24.45
CA GLU A 554 28.89 26.71 24.22
C GLU A 554 29.79 26.97 25.44
N HIS A 555 29.23 26.95 26.65
CA HIS A 555 30.01 27.11 27.88
C HIS A 555 31.11 26.05 28.03
N VAL A 556 30.76 24.77 27.85
CA VAL A 556 31.72 23.67 27.93
C VAL A 556 32.76 23.76 26.81
N TRP A 557 32.36 24.14 25.59
CA TRP A 557 33.26 24.35 24.46
C TRP A 557 34.32 25.42 24.76
N HIS A 558 33.91 26.59 25.27
CA HIS A 558 34.83 27.65 25.66
C HIS A 558 35.84 27.22 26.72
N ARG A 559 35.43 26.35 27.65
CA ARG A 559 36.30 25.82 28.72
C ARG A 559 37.31 24.80 28.20
N LEU A 560 36.93 23.98 27.22
CA LEU A 560 37.79 22.98 26.62
C LEU A 560 38.85 23.61 25.69
N ARG A 561 38.52 24.70 24.99
CA ARG A 561 39.35 25.30 23.92
C ARG A 561 40.24 26.45 24.41
N GLN A 562 40.89 26.33 25.58
CA GLN A 562 41.49 27.47 26.31
C GLN A 562 42.29 28.48 25.46
N GLU A 563 42.97 28.09 24.37
CA GLU A 563 43.38 28.98 23.27
C GLU A 563 43.19 28.25 21.91
N ARG A 564 42.79 28.95 20.83
CA ARG A 564 41.89 28.41 19.77
C ARG A 564 41.29 29.50 18.89
N ARG A 565 41.27 29.43 17.56
CA ARG A 565 40.69 30.45 16.65
C ARG A 565 39.21 30.21 16.25
N ILE A 566 38.59 29.13 16.74
CA ILE A 566 37.35 28.52 16.22
C ILE A 566 36.14 28.62 17.20
N ASP A 567 35.36 29.70 17.17
CA ASP A 567 34.19 29.91 18.05
C ASP A 567 32.94 29.17 17.60
N LEU A 568 32.17 28.62 18.53
CA LEU A 568 30.88 27.97 18.25
C LEU A 568 29.79 29.03 18.38
N GLU A 569 29.16 29.40 17.26
CA GLU A 569 28.20 30.52 17.22
C GLU A 569 26.77 30.06 17.46
N SER A 570 26.40 28.90 16.91
CA SER A 570 25.07 28.34 17.15
C SER A 570 25.01 26.82 16.94
N LEU A 571 24.17 26.17 17.73
CA LEU A 571 23.81 24.76 17.59
C LEU A 571 22.34 24.67 17.15
N ARG A 572 22.07 24.18 15.94
CA ARG A 572 20.72 24.05 15.39
C ARG A 572 20.40 22.62 14.95
N LEU A 573 19.13 22.26 15.07
CA LEU A 573 18.60 21.00 14.56
C LEU A 573 17.83 21.28 13.26
N VAL A 574 18.43 20.92 12.12
CA VAL A 574 17.90 21.28 10.79
C VAL A 574 17.54 20.06 9.94
N GLY A 575 16.72 20.29 8.92
CA GLY A 575 16.27 19.25 7.99
C GLY A 575 15.16 18.35 8.56
N ARG A 576 14.55 17.55 7.68
CA ARG A 576 13.47 16.60 8.01
C ARG A 576 13.75 15.24 7.38
N GLY A 577 13.12 14.19 7.93
CA GLY A 577 13.22 12.83 7.38
C GLY A 577 14.67 12.37 7.23
N ALA A 578 15.05 11.87 6.06
CA ALA A 578 16.41 11.39 5.78
C ALA A 578 17.48 12.51 5.71
N ARG A 579 17.08 13.78 5.59
CA ARG A 579 17.99 14.94 5.50
C ARG A 579 18.22 15.65 6.83
N ARG A 580 17.67 15.15 7.94
CA ARG A 580 17.82 15.74 9.27
C ARG A 580 19.26 15.63 9.77
N ARG A 581 19.77 16.71 10.36
CA ARG A 581 21.15 16.81 10.86
C ARG A 581 21.26 17.86 11.95
N VAL A 582 22.31 17.73 12.76
CA VAL A 582 22.78 18.82 13.62
C VAL A 582 23.66 19.73 12.78
N GLU A 583 23.38 21.01 12.82
CA GLU A 583 24.19 22.05 12.20
C GLU A 583 24.86 22.84 13.32
N VAL A 584 26.19 22.92 13.24
CA VAL A 584 27.01 23.66 14.20
C VAL A 584 27.67 24.76 13.39
N ASP A 585 27.27 26.00 13.65
CA ASP A 585 27.88 27.17 13.05
C ASP A 585 29.16 27.50 13.83
N VAL A 586 30.23 27.72 13.10
CA VAL A 586 31.56 27.91 13.67
C VAL A 586 32.25 29.08 12.97
N ALA A 587 32.75 30.03 13.75
CA ALA A 587 33.55 31.16 13.26
C ALA A 587 35.04 30.90 13.46
N VAL A 588 35.86 31.22 12.46
CA VAL A 588 37.33 31.11 12.55
C VAL A 588 37.94 32.50 12.50
N ASP A 589 38.70 32.88 13.53
CA ASP A 589 39.33 34.21 13.68
C ASP A 589 38.32 35.37 13.54
N GLY A 590 37.06 35.17 13.96
CA GLY A 590 35.98 36.16 13.85
C GLY A 590 35.40 36.32 12.43
N ALA A 591 35.75 35.43 11.49
CA ALA A 591 35.10 35.30 10.19
C ALA A 591 34.15 34.09 10.19
N GLU A 592 32.90 34.30 9.77
CA GLU A 592 31.93 33.22 9.56
C GLU A 592 32.45 32.26 8.45
N ALA A 593 32.45 30.96 8.73
CA ALA A 593 32.80 29.96 7.72
C ALA A 593 31.60 29.67 6.81
N GLU A 594 31.74 29.86 5.48
CA GLU A 594 30.68 29.59 4.49
C GLU A 594 30.33 28.09 4.31
N GLN A 595 31.02 27.17 5.01
CA GLN A 595 30.84 25.71 4.89
C GLN A 595 30.62 25.05 6.25
N ASN A 596 29.74 24.04 6.29
CA ASN A 596 29.46 23.23 7.47
C ASN A 596 30.76 22.76 8.17
N ALA A 597 30.85 23.06 9.47
CA ALA A 597 32.04 23.02 10.31
C ALA A 597 32.84 21.70 10.45
N PRO A 598 32.32 20.47 10.27
CA PRO A 598 33.10 19.26 10.62
C PRO A 598 34.39 19.08 9.82
N GLY A 599 34.48 19.64 8.61
CA GLY A 599 35.67 19.54 7.75
C GLY A 599 36.82 20.47 8.13
N LEU A 600 36.59 21.44 9.02
CA LEU A 600 37.58 22.46 9.43
C LEU A 600 38.21 22.17 10.79
N LEU A 601 37.64 21.24 11.58
CA LEU A 601 38.09 20.90 12.92
C LEU A 601 39.21 19.84 12.88
N SER A 602 40.25 20.03 13.70
CA SER A 602 41.22 18.95 13.98
C SER A 602 40.56 17.81 14.76
N GLN A 603 41.18 16.62 14.76
CA GLN A 603 40.65 15.45 15.49
C GLN A 603 40.46 15.71 17.00
N GLY A 604 41.32 16.53 17.61
CA GLY A 604 41.19 16.93 19.02
C GLY A 604 40.07 17.93 19.28
N GLU A 605 39.91 18.93 18.42
CA GLU A 605 38.80 19.90 18.49
C GLU A 605 37.45 19.22 18.24
N PHE A 606 37.43 18.24 17.34
CA PHE A 606 36.27 17.40 17.09
C PHE A 606 35.85 16.61 18.34
N GLN A 607 36.82 16.02 19.04
CA GLN A 607 36.59 15.29 20.28
C GLN A 607 36.05 16.22 21.38
N ALA A 608 36.60 17.44 21.48
CA ALA A 608 36.12 18.46 22.41
C ALA A 608 34.66 18.86 22.13
N LEU A 609 34.25 18.93 20.86
CA LEU A 609 32.88 19.27 20.45
C LEU A 609 31.90 18.17 20.85
N ALA A 610 32.29 16.91 20.62
CA ALA A 610 31.47 15.77 21.02
C ALA A 610 31.26 15.75 22.55
N LEU A 611 32.30 16.06 23.33
CA LEU A 611 32.22 16.18 24.79
C LEU A 611 31.36 17.37 25.23
N SER A 612 31.45 18.52 24.56
CA SER A 612 30.62 19.69 24.91
C SER A 612 29.13 19.47 24.64
N ILE A 613 28.77 18.60 23.70
CA ILE A 613 27.38 18.18 23.47
C ILE A 613 26.94 17.12 24.48
N CYS A 614 27.83 16.19 24.86
CA CYS A 614 27.47 15.03 25.68
C CYS A 614 27.47 15.31 27.20
N LEU A 615 28.42 16.10 27.70
CA LEU A 615 28.56 16.36 29.14
C LEU A 615 27.34 17.07 29.75
N PRO A 616 26.77 18.13 29.14
CA PRO A 616 25.58 18.81 29.66
C PRO A 616 24.37 17.88 29.87
N ARG A 617 24.25 16.80 29.09
CA ARG A 617 23.18 15.80 29.20
C ARG A 617 23.15 15.13 30.57
N THR A 618 24.32 14.98 31.19
CA THR A 618 24.47 14.41 32.54
C THR A 618 23.79 15.29 33.57
N LEU A 619 23.79 16.61 33.37
CA LEU A 619 23.21 17.61 34.27
C LEU A 619 21.73 17.87 34.01
N ALA A 620 21.15 17.30 32.95
CA ALA A 620 19.75 17.50 32.60
C ALA A 620 18.80 17.11 33.75
N ALA A 621 17.77 17.94 33.95
CA ALA A 621 16.70 17.67 34.91
C ALA A 621 15.98 16.35 34.57
N GLY A 622 15.62 15.59 35.62
CA GLY A 622 14.97 14.29 35.48
C GLY A 622 15.90 13.13 35.08
N ASN A 623 17.20 13.35 34.87
CA ASN A 623 18.15 12.28 34.61
C ASN A 623 18.31 11.36 35.85
N PRO A 624 17.85 10.09 35.80
CA PRO A 624 17.90 9.18 36.94
C PRO A 624 19.30 8.63 37.23
N PHE A 625 20.25 8.80 36.30
CA PHE A 625 21.62 8.35 36.47
C PHE A 625 22.44 9.46 37.13
N GLY A 626 22.75 9.27 38.41
CA GLY A 626 23.65 10.14 39.15
C GLY A 626 25.11 10.04 38.71
N PHE A 627 25.42 9.21 37.71
CA PHE A 627 26.79 8.93 37.27
C PHE A 627 26.99 9.05 35.75
N LEU A 628 28.25 9.23 35.35
CA LEU A 628 28.72 9.13 33.97
C LEU A 628 30.06 8.38 33.95
N VAL A 629 30.16 7.37 33.09
CA VAL A 629 31.40 6.63 32.83
C VAL A 629 32.01 7.07 31.50
N LEU A 630 33.26 7.53 31.53
CA LEU A 630 34.03 7.99 30.38
C LEU A 630 35.17 7.00 30.12
N ASP A 631 35.24 6.42 28.92
CA ASP A 631 36.37 5.56 28.50
C ASP A 631 37.27 6.30 27.50
N ASP A 632 38.42 6.69 27.99
CA ASP A 632 39.53 7.35 27.30
C ASP A 632 39.17 8.69 26.61
N PRO A 633 38.66 9.69 27.36
CA PRO A 633 38.16 10.93 26.78
C PRO A 633 39.26 11.86 26.22
N VAL A 634 40.53 11.56 26.48
CA VAL A 634 41.71 12.42 26.22
C VAL A 634 42.36 12.18 24.84
N GLN A 635 41.88 11.20 24.08
CA GLN A 635 42.51 10.85 22.80
C GLN A 635 42.53 12.04 21.82
N ALA A 636 43.67 12.21 21.13
CA ALA A 636 43.93 13.27 20.15
C ALA A 636 43.84 14.72 20.69
N MET A 637 43.79 14.91 22.01
CA MET A 637 43.84 16.23 22.64
C MET A 637 45.26 16.69 22.93
N ASP A 638 45.52 17.99 22.77
CA ASP A 638 46.74 18.64 23.26
C ASP A 638 46.66 18.92 24.78
N THR A 639 47.76 19.35 25.37
CA THR A 639 47.87 19.54 26.82
C THR A 639 46.88 20.58 27.35
N GLU A 640 46.70 21.69 26.65
CA GLU A 640 45.77 22.77 27.04
C GLU A 640 44.32 22.29 27.05
N THR A 641 43.91 21.52 26.04
CA THR A 641 42.57 20.92 25.98
C THR A 641 42.36 19.91 27.12
N VAL A 642 43.40 19.16 27.50
CA VAL A 642 43.34 18.25 28.65
C VAL A 642 43.17 18.99 29.97
N GLU A 643 43.77 20.16 30.13
CA GLU A 643 43.58 21.02 31.29
C GLU A 643 42.16 21.58 31.37
N GLY A 644 41.63 22.06 30.24
CA GLY A 644 40.23 22.47 30.12
C GLY A 644 39.28 21.33 30.48
N LEU A 645 39.55 20.13 29.96
CA LEU A 645 38.76 18.92 30.26
C LEU A 645 38.82 18.55 31.74
N ALA A 646 39.99 18.61 32.38
CA ALA A 646 40.13 18.36 33.82
C ALA A 646 39.23 19.31 34.63
N GLY A 647 39.21 20.59 34.27
CA GLY A 647 38.35 21.60 34.89
C GLY A 647 36.85 21.30 34.71
N VAL A 648 36.42 20.97 33.49
CA VAL A 648 35.02 20.63 33.21
C VAL A 648 34.60 19.36 33.95
N LEU A 649 35.43 18.31 33.96
CA LEU A 649 35.11 17.05 34.65
C LEU A 649 34.98 17.23 36.16
N ALA A 650 35.81 18.09 36.76
CA ALA A 650 35.70 18.42 38.18
C ALA A 650 34.43 19.21 38.49
N GLU A 651 34.04 20.14 37.61
CA GLU A 651 32.80 20.92 37.73
C GLU A 651 31.55 20.05 37.61
N VAL A 652 31.46 19.20 36.59
CA VAL A 652 30.36 18.22 36.48
C VAL A 652 30.41 17.24 37.66
N GLY A 653 31.62 16.87 38.09
CA GLY A 653 31.90 16.04 39.26
C GLY A 653 31.36 16.60 40.58
N ALA A 654 31.23 17.92 40.73
CA ALA A 654 30.61 18.51 41.92
C ALA A 654 29.11 18.20 42.02
N HIS A 655 28.45 17.84 40.92
CA HIS A 655 27.02 17.57 40.87
C HIS A 655 26.68 16.11 40.57
N ARG A 656 27.58 15.38 39.92
CA ARG A 656 27.38 14.00 39.44
C ARG A 656 28.62 13.15 39.72
N GLN A 657 28.44 11.84 39.76
CA GLN A 657 29.54 10.87 39.91
C GLN A 657 30.21 10.65 38.56
N ILE A 658 31.43 11.16 38.37
CA ILE A 658 32.17 11.05 37.13
C ILE A 658 33.27 10.01 37.29
N ILE A 659 33.28 8.99 36.43
CA ILE A 659 34.22 7.88 36.46
C ILE A 659 34.97 7.87 35.13
N VAL A 660 36.24 8.22 35.14
CA VAL A 660 37.08 8.31 33.95
C VAL A 660 38.06 7.16 33.93
N PHE A 661 38.06 6.38 32.86
CA PHE A 661 39.14 5.45 32.55
C PHE A 661 40.06 6.12 31.52
N THR A 662 41.36 6.18 31.79
CA THR A 662 42.32 6.78 30.84
C THR A 662 43.66 6.07 30.88
N HIS A 663 44.36 6.05 29.75
CA HIS A 663 45.76 5.65 29.71
C HIS A 663 46.72 6.84 29.69
N ASP A 664 46.18 8.05 29.53
CA ASP A 664 46.92 9.29 29.40
C ASP A 664 47.21 9.89 30.78
N THR A 665 48.49 10.05 31.12
CA THR A 665 48.92 10.60 32.41
C THR A 665 48.75 12.12 32.49
N ARG A 666 48.54 12.81 31.38
CA ARG A 666 48.35 14.27 31.36
C ARG A 666 47.08 14.70 32.12
N LEU A 667 46.04 13.87 32.13
CA LEU A 667 44.79 14.17 32.86
C LEU A 667 44.97 14.16 34.40
N PRO A 668 45.48 13.09 35.03
CA PRO A 668 45.76 13.12 36.48
C PRO A 668 46.82 14.16 36.84
N GLU A 669 47.82 14.40 35.99
CA GLU A 669 48.80 15.49 36.18
C GLU A 669 48.12 16.87 36.16
N ALA A 670 47.19 17.11 35.24
CA ALA A 670 46.41 18.35 35.17
C ALA A 670 45.52 18.54 36.40
N LEU A 671 44.79 17.50 36.83
CA LEU A 671 43.97 17.55 38.05
C LEU A 671 44.80 17.91 39.28
N HIS A 672 45.97 17.31 39.43
CA HIS A 672 46.89 17.61 40.52
C HIS A 672 47.42 19.05 40.45
N ARG A 673 47.92 19.48 39.28
CA ARG A 673 48.48 20.82 39.07
C ARG A 673 47.45 21.92 39.30
N LEU A 674 46.20 21.71 38.87
CA LEU A 674 45.10 22.66 39.03
C LEU A 674 44.44 22.61 40.42
N GLY A 675 44.85 21.68 41.30
CA GLY A 675 44.28 21.53 42.64
C GLY A 675 42.82 21.06 42.65
N LEU A 676 42.40 20.32 41.62
CA LEU A 676 41.02 19.86 41.46
C LEU A 676 40.79 18.55 42.24
N PRO A 677 39.67 18.42 42.98
CA PRO A 677 39.40 17.23 43.79
C PRO A 677 39.08 16.02 42.91
N ALA A 678 39.90 14.97 43.00
CA ALA A 678 39.69 13.70 42.30
C ALA A 678 40.28 12.51 43.06
N ASP A 679 39.61 11.35 42.99
CA ASP A 679 40.11 10.05 43.45
C ASP A 679 40.84 9.36 42.29
N VAL A 680 42.18 9.42 42.27
CA VAL A 680 43.02 8.85 41.21
C VAL A 680 43.51 7.46 41.62
N ARG A 681 43.23 6.45 40.79
CA ARG A 681 43.55 5.04 41.08
C ARG A 681 44.30 4.36 39.95
N GLY A 682 45.31 3.57 40.31
CA GLY A 682 46.06 2.73 39.36
C GLY A 682 45.32 1.44 39.02
N ILE A 683 45.40 0.97 37.78
CA ILE A 683 44.93 -0.35 37.35
C ILE A 683 46.01 -1.10 36.59
N GLU A 684 46.23 -2.35 36.99
CA GLU A 684 47.25 -3.24 36.43
C GLU A 684 46.66 -4.60 36.07
N ARG A 685 47.22 -5.21 35.02
CA ARG A 685 46.85 -6.55 34.55
C ARG A 685 48.11 -7.39 34.38
N ASP A 686 48.08 -8.61 34.90
CA ASP A 686 49.14 -9.59 34.70
C ASP A 686 48.98 -10.40 33.39
N ALA A 687 49.99 -11.23 33.07
CA ALA A 687 49.99 -12.06 31.86
C ALA A 687 48.86 -13.10 31.79
N THR A 688 48.20 -13.40 32.92
CA THR A 688 47.09 -14.35 33.03
C THR A 688 45.72 -13.67 33.12
N SER A 689 45.64 -12.38 32.78
CA SER A 689 44.42 -11.58 32.84
C SER A 689 43.83 -11.38 34.24
N ASN A 690 44.63 -11.51 35.30
CA ASN A 690 44.20 -11.04 36.61
C ASN A 690 44.40 -9.53 36.65
N VAL A 691 43.35 -8.82 37.04
CA VAL A 691 43.35 -7.36 37.11
C VAL A 691 43.25 -6.94 38.56
N ARG A 692 44.09 -5.97 38.95
CA ARG A 692 44.08 -5.35 40.28
C ARG A 692 43.93 -3.86 40.11
N VAL A 693 43.01 -3.28 40.88
CA VAL A 693 42.85 -1.83 41.00
C VAL A 693 43.38 -1.43 42.37
N ALA A 694 44.18 -0.38 42.42
CA ALA A 694 44.67 0.18 43.67
C ALA A 694 43.50 0.72 44.50
N ASP A 695 43.58 0.55 45.81
CA ASP A 695 42.65 1.15 46.76
C ASP A 695 42.78 2.68 46.74
N PRO A 696 41.70 3.42 47.08
CA PRO A 696 41.76 4.88 47.15
C PRO A 696 42.88 5.32 48.13
N ALA A 697 43.66 6.32 47.73
CA ALA A 697 44.60 6.96 48.65
C ALA A 697 43.81 7.50 49.86
N ALA A 698 44.29 7.17 51.07
CA ALA A 698 43.62 7.47 52.33
C ALA A 698 43.45 8.97 52.59
#